data_AF-A0A1B8BVL7-F1
#
_entry.id   AF-A0A1B8BVL7-F1
#
_cell.length_a   1.000
_cell.length_b   1.000
_cell.length_c   1.000
_cell.angle_alpha   90.00
_cell.angle_beta   90.00
_cell.angle_gamma   90.00
#
_symmetry.space_group_name_H-M   'P 1'
#
loop_
_entity.id
_entity.type
_entity.pdbx_description
1 polymer ?
#
loop_
_entity_poly.entity_id
_entity_poly.type
_entity_poly.pdbx_seq_one_letter_code
_entity_poly.pdbx_strand_id
1 'polypeptide(L)'
;MAEGSLQWKDSTPGVYTRSLDTTETHYTDMRNMYARYGKEWGRLSTIMRLHFATPDFAAAIQQAWKWIRYRHPVLASTISADNTRLYRVANPKEVEEWIAETFVVHDGPQTAQDFLPEVQSVERATLHVFPQTRQLLLVVSHHTMDGHSLLCLINYLLELLNSPPGDVTYGDEAKNLPRPLKLAAHIPDSNPSQIAKTQSTINNWFGAFPSLGVGAKDLQAIPGTTRVQRMELSVDETSRVIAAAKSKGFSPTHVIEAAVILAAKKLDPSDEDRKFCSCGLFSLRAKCDAEDQESCIPYVSFIPQAITPGSFLDTAQHLKDYYNGWKADVDDLLAMIEPMLGTFAMMKAMPDPPPNEMLSVSSFGMFEPRLEGLHGKVALRDFSLIYETPDPGVTSFSWTRGGRITWQIWLCWHHPVKNTDDQSSLPTAPYRFPNGQGDAAKFLHGKENSVKWEREYGPLYRIWSGRTPEVILTRPEHIQEAFKDSDKHFKAVNNNSGYLMSEILGKCVGLISREEWKRVRAVCERPFLRSVVGGYIANMERRTRQHFDELWVDSKLSEGIIDPAQDLKYLPFWIVAEIIYGELSLDMEKELKTIAPKREALFKHVIAGGLPRFTWSKYLPTSVNHELAFFKTQWSSFNRRARDRAIKLGLNAPVIQMYEAVDSNEVTEEQLLQTLDEMLYANLDVTLGGISWNLVFLASHPEAQERLRAEILSHRQDPQASFSAYLLSPSTFLAACIPESSRLRPLAAFSVPQAAPTGRFIGGFYFPAGTNFVIDSYALNQRNPYWGKDSSVFRPERFFERTAVQARYNFWRFGFGPRQCMGKYVADVMIRILLVRVVEGFELSMTGGDGEDWGRDMENWINHPQMQLRCKELVAGE
;
A
#
# COMPACT_ATOMS: atom_id res chain seq x y z
N MET A 1 26.25 45.66 -16.73
CA MET A 1 25.41 46.67 -16.04
C MET A 1 26.08 47.04 -14.73
N ALA A 2 26.01 48.30 -14.28
CA ALA A 2 26.57 48.67 -12.98
C ALA A 2 25.72 48.07 -11.85
N GLU A 3 26.30 47.30 -10.93
CA GLU A 3 25.57 46.58 -9.86
C GLU A 3 24.65 47.50 -9.04
N GLY A 4 25.02 48.78 -8.88
CA GLY A 4 24.21 49.77 -8.18
C GLY A 4 22.87 50.14 -8.83
N SER A 5 22.59 49.75 -10.08
CA SER A 5 21.26 49.92 -10.70
C SER A 5 20.33 48.72 -10.48
N LEU A 6 20.88 47.58 -10.06
CA LEU A 6 20.14 46.34 -9.80
C LEU A 6 19.55 46.28 -8.38
N GLN A 7 20.00 47.16 -7.48
CA GLN A 7 19.44 47.28 -6.13
C GLN A 7 18.15 48.08 -6.14
N TRP A 8 17.17 47.67 -5.33
CA TRP A 8 15.94 48.43 -5.09
C TRP A 8 16.26 49.78 -4.47
N LYS A 9 15.72 50.85 -5.06
CA LYS A 9 15.82 52.22 -4.54
C LYS A 9 14.43 52.80 -4.32
N ASP A 10 14.24 53.43 -3.17
CA ASP A 10 13.06 54.25 -2.91
C ASP A 10 13.18 55.54 -3.74
N SER A 11 12.61 55.50 -4.94
CA SER A 11 12.74 56.56 -5.95
C SER A 11 11.90 57.79 -5.61
N THR A 12 10.75 57.56 -4.99
CA THR A 12 9.86 58.54 -4.36
C THR A 12 9.16 57.82 -3.21
N PRO A 13 8.83 58.47 -2.07
CA PRO A 13 8.39 57.78 -0.87
C PRO A 13 7.33 56.68 -1.12
N GLY A 14 7.72 55.43 -0.87
CA GLY A 14 6.85 54.25 -1.05
C GLY A 14 6.84 53.66 -2.46
N VAL A 15 7.70 54.14 -3.37
CA VAL A 15 7.85 53.65 -4.75
C VAL A 15 9.28 53.16 -4.97
N TYR A 16 9.42 51.85 -5.03
CA TYR A 16 10.68 51.16 -5.18
C TYR A 16 10.91 50.81 -6.66
N THR A 17 12.11 51.11 -7.17
CA THR A 17 12.49 50.76 -8.54
C THR A 17 13.88 50.12 -8.60
N ARG A 18 14.10 49.27 -9.60
CA ARG A 18 15.42 48.75 -10.00
C ARG A 18 15.43 48.36 -11.47
N SER A 19 16.61 48.32 -12.08
CA SER A 19 16.77 47.71 -13.40
C SER A 19 16.60 46.19 -13.32
N LEU A 20 16.12 45.57 -14.40
CA LEU A 20 16.18 44.12 -14.57
C LEU A 20 17.63 43.65 -14.73
N ASP A 21 17.94 42.44 -14.25
CA ASP A 21 19.18 41.78 -14.61
C ASP A 21 19.07 41.06 -15.96
N THR A 22 20.18 40.45 -16.39
CA THR A 22 20.27 39.75 -17.68
C THR A 22 19.27 38.58 -17.79
N THR A 23 18.97 37.91 -16.67
CA THR A 23 18.02 36.78 -16.61
C THR A 23 16.58 37.24 -16.75
N GLU A 24 16.18 38.26 -15.98
CA GLU A 24 14.84 38.83 -16.06
C GLU A 24 14.59 39.51 -17.41
N THR A 25 15.59 40.20 -17.96
CA THR A 25 15.53 40.78 -19.30
C THR A 25 15.28 39.69 -20.34
N HIS A 26 16.03 38.58 -20.27
CA HIS A 26 15.87 37.47 -21.20
C HIS A 26 14.44 36.91 -21.22
N TYR A 27 13.84 36.69 -20.05
CA TYR A 27 12.47 36.18 -19.95
C TYR A 27 11.42 37.22 -20.36
N THR A 28 11.69 38.50 -20.13
CA THR A 28 10.83 39.61 -20.59
C THR A 28 10.80 39.67 -22.13
N ASP A 29 11.97 39.57 -22.76
CA ASP A 29 12.08 39.51 -24.22
C ASP A 29 11.37 38.27 -24.79
N MET A 30 11.49 37.11 -24.13
CA MET A 30 10.81 35.88 -24.55
C MET A 30 9.29 36.04 -24.55
N ARG A 31 8.73 36.61 -23.48
CA ARG A 31 7.29 36.92 -23.39
C ARG A 31 6.82 37.73 -24.60
N ASN A 32 7.59 38.75 -24.99
CA ASN A 32 7.21 39.70 -26.02
C ASN A 32 7.36 39.16 -27.46
N MET A 33 8.11 38.08 -27.66
CA MET A 33 8.41 37.51 -28.98
C MET A 33 7.16 37.14 -29.79
N TYR A 34 6.07 36.71 -29.13
CA TYR A 34 4.80 36.31 -29.77
C TYR A 34 3.63 37.26 -29.47
N ALA A 35 3.90 38.42 -28.88
CA ALA A 35 2.86 39.37 -28.46
C ALA A 35 1.96 39.83 -29.62
N ARG A 36 2.50 39.92 -30.84
CA ARG A 36 1.76 40.25 -32.08
C ARG A 36 0.62 39.27 -32.42
N TYR A 37 0.68 38.05 -31.89
CA TYR A 37 -0.36 37.03 -32.05
C TYR A 37 -1.28 36.91 -30.82
N GLY A 38 -1.16 37.81 -29.85
CA GLY A 38 -1.88 37.72 -28.57
C GLY A 38 -1.41 36.55 -27.70
N LYS A 39 -0.19 36.06 -27.94
CA LYS A 39 0.41 34.89 -27.27
C LYS A 39 1.67 35.30 -26.52
N GLU A 40 1.98 34.52 -25.50
CA GLU A 40 3.12 34.74 -24.62
C GLU A 40 3.94 33.47 -24.53
N TRP A 41 5.23 33.55 -24.85
CA TRP A 41 6.12 32.41 -24.63
C TRP A 41 6.48 32.32 -23.15
N GLY A 42 6.31 31.13 -22.59
CA GLY A 42 6.70 30.85 -21.21
C GLY A 42 5.68 31.29 -20.17
N ARG A 43 4.43 31.54 -20.57
CA ARG A 43 3.35 31.63 -19.60
C ARG A 43 3.24 30.31 -18.83
N LEU A 44 3.32 30.39 -17.52
CA LEU A 44 3.11 29.28 -16.60
C LEU A 44 1.67 29.27 -16.14
N SER A 45 0.98 28.16 -16.37
CA SER A 45 -0.38 27.92 -15.88
C SER A 45 -0.37 26.69 -15.00
N THR A 46 -0.85 26.82 -13.76
CA THR A 46 -0.84 25.73 -12.78
C THR A 46 -2.24 25.46 -12.27
N ILE A 47 -2.71 24.23 -12.48
CA ILE A 47 -3.99 23.78 -11.96
C ILE A 47 -3.74 22.99 -10.67
N MET A 48 -4.41 23.40 -9.60
CA MET A 48 -4.39 22.72 -8.31
C MET A 48 -5.80 22.33 -7.91
N ARG A 49 -6.00 21.13 -7.37
CA ARG A 49 -7.26 20.76 -6.70
C ARG A 49 -7.01 20.66 -5.20
N LEU A 50 -7.64 21.53 -4.41
CA LEU A 50 -7.46 21.58 -2.96
C LEU A 50 -8.67 21.02 -2.23
N HIS A 51 -8.46 20.40 -1.07
CA HIS A 51 -9.54 19.89 -0.24
C HIS A 51 -9.28 20.17 1.24
N PHE A 52 -10.09 21.07 1.81
CA PHE A 52 -10.13 21.38 3.24
C PHE A 52 -11.55 21.75 3.67
N ALA A 53 -11.81 21.72 4.98
CA ALA A 53 -13.08 22.13 5.56
C ALA A 53 -13.07 23.65 5.77
N THR A 54 -13.87 24.38 5.00
CA THR A 54 -14.10 25.82 5.15
C THR A 54 -15.56 26.12 4.78
N PRO A 55 -16.23 27.04 5.50
CA PRO A 55 -17.58 27.50 5.15
C PRO A 55 -17.58 28.31 3.85
N ASP A 56 -16.47 28.97 3.50
CA ASP A 56 -16.29 29.71 2.26
C ASP A 56 -14.91 29.41 1.66
N PHE A 57 -14.90 28.72 0.52
CA PHE A 57 -13.67 28.34 -0.17
C PHE A 57 -13.01 29.55 -0.84
N ALA A 58 -13.78 30.41 -1.49
CA ALA A 58 -13.23 31.56 -2.21
C ALA A 58 -12.63 32.58 -1.22
N ALA A 59 -13.34 32.89 -0.13
CA ALA A 59 -12.85 33.84 0.87
C ALA A 59 -11.56 33.36 1.56
N ALA A 60 -11.46 32.06 1.88
CA ALA A 60 -10.24 31.51 2.48
C ALA A 60 -9.03 31.64 1.54
N ILE A 61 -9.20 31.37 0.25
CA ILE A 61 -8.14 31.51 -0.74
C ILE A 61 -7.80 32.99 -0.97
N GLN A 62 -8.81 33.88 -0.99
CA GLN A 62 -8.59 35.32 -1.14
C GLN A 62 -7.78 35.90 0.03
N GLN A 63 -8.07 35.48 1.26
CA GLN A 63 -7.29 35.89 2.43
C GLN A 63 -5.84 35.39 2.36
N ALA A 64 -5.63 34.14 1.93
CA ALA A 64 -4.28 33.63 1.71
C ALA A 64 -3.56 34.40 0.59
N TRP A 65 -4.28 34.81 -0.47
CA TRP A 65 -3.73 35.59 -1.58
C TRP A 65 -3.20 36.96 -1.13
N LYS A 66 -3.88 37.62 -0.18
CA LYS A 66 -3.38 38.86 0.46
C LYS A 66 -2.05 38.64 1.19
N TRP A 67 -1.95 37.59 2.00
CA TRP A 67 -0.72 37.24 2.71
C TRP A 67 0.43 36.85 1.76
N ILE A 68 0.12 36.16 0.67
CA ILE A 68 1.08 35.85 -0.39
C ILE A 68 1.64 37.14 -1.01
N ARG A 69 0.79 38.13 -1.32
CA ARG A 69 1.24 39.44 -1.81
C ARG A 69 2.16 40.15 -0.81
N TYR A 70 1.83 40.13 0.47
CA TYR A 70 2.63 40.78 1.50
C TYR A 70 4.01 40.12 1.66
N ARG A 71 4.06 38.78 1.63
CA ARG A 71 5.33 38.03 1.72
C ARG A 71 6.15 38.14 0.43
N HIS A 72 5.48 38.23 -0.71
CA HIS A 72 6.10 38.31 -2.05
C HIS A 72 5.58 39.53 -2.81
N PRO A 73 5.98 40.76 -2.42
CA PRO A 73 5.50 42.01 -3.01
C PRO A 73 5.76 42.12 -4.52
N VAL A 74 6.76 41.39 -5.02
CA VAL A 74 7.09 41.32 -6.46
C VAL A 74 5.91 40.88 -7.34
N LEU A 75 4.93 40.12 -6.80
CA LEU A 75 3.71 39.72 -7.50
C LEU A 75 2.81 40.89 -7.91
N ALA A 76 2.96 42.04 -7.25
CA ALA A 76 2.26 43.28 -7.57
C ALA A 76 3.18 44.31 -8.26
N SER A 77 4.43 43.95 -8.57
CA SER A 77 5.33 44.79 -9.36
C SER A 77 4.96 44.78 -10.84
N THR A 78 5.37 45.82 -11.57
CA THR A 78 5.27 45.90 -13.02
C THR A 78 6.65 46.15 -13.62
N ILE A 79 6.78 45.93 -14.93
CA ILE A 79 8.01 46.18 -15.69
C ILE A 79 7.67 47.19 -16.78
N SER A 80 8.36 48.32 -16.79
CA SER A 80 8.24 49.34 -17.83
C SER A 80 9.07 49.00 -19.06
N ALA A 81 8.78 49.68 -20.18
CA ALA A 81 9.42 49.42 -21.48
C ALA A 81 10.95 49.63 -21.50
N ASP A 82 11.49 50.37 -20.54
CA ASP A 82 12.93 50.60 -20.35
C ASP A 82 13.59 49.51 -19.47
N ASN A 83 12.92 48.38 -19.23
CA ASN A 83 13.37 47.30 -18.36
C ASN A 83 13.63 47.75 -16.91
N THR A 84 12.80 48.67 -16.42
CA THR A 84 12.75 49.03 -14.99
C THR A 84 11.60 48.29 -14.32
N ARG A 85 11.90 47.56 -13.24
CA ARG A 85 10.89 46.95 -12.37
C ARG A 85 10.46 47.97 -11.31
N LEU A 86 9.15 48.14 -11.14
CA LEU A 86 8.55 49.11 -10.23
C LEU A 86 7.59 48.42 -9.26
N TYR A 87 7.71 48.75 -7.99
CA TYR A 87 6.79 48.33 -6.93
C TYR A 87 6.33 49.53 -6.09
N ARG A 88 5.04 49.56 -5.73
CA ARG A 88 4.47 50.56 -4.84
C ARG A 88 3.96 49.88 -3.57
N VAL A 89 4.38 50.39 -2.41
CA VAL A 89 3.88 49.96 -1.10
C VAL A 89 2.39 50.22 -1.03
N ALA A 90 1.62 49.22 -0.65
CA ALA A 90 0.17 49.31 -0.75
C ALA A 90 -0.47 49.99 0.45
N ASN A 91 -1.42 50.87 0.16
CA ASN A 91 -2.49 51.23 1.09
C ASN A 91 -3.71 50.29 0.92
N PRO A 92 -4.71 50.31 1.82
CA PRO A 92 -5.87 49.41 1.73
C PRO A 92 -6.60 49.43 0.39
N LYS A 93 -6.73 50.62 -0.23
CA LYS A 93 -7.39 50.78 -1.54
C LYS A 93 -6.59 50.09 -2.66
N GLU A 94 -5.27 50.22 -2.65
CA GLU A 94 -4.40 49.57 -3.65
C GLU A 94 -4.41 48.04 -3.53
N VAL A 95 -4.60 47.51 -2.31
CA VAL A 95 -4.79 46.06 -2.11
C VAL A 95 -6.11 45.59 -2.72
N GLU A 96 -7.20 46.34 -2.52
CA GLU A 96 -8.50 46.02 -3.10
C GLU A 96 -8.48 46.09 -4.65
N GLU A 97 -7.86 47.12 -5.21
CA GLU A 97 -7.66 47.25 -6.66
C GLU A 97 -6.84 46.07 -7.22
N TRP A 98 -5.76 45.67 -6.55
CA TRP A 98 -4.96 44.52 -6.96
C TRP A 98 -5.72 43.20 -6.85
N ILE A 99 -6.56 43.00 -5.83
CA ILE A 99 -7.40 41.80 -5.71
C ILE A 99 -8.43 41.77 -6.85
N ALA A 100 -9.08 42.89 -7.16
CA ALA A 100 -10.05 42.96 -8.24
C ALA A 100 -9.45 42.60 -9.61
N GLU A 101 -8.16 42.89 -9.80
CA GLU A 101 -7.41 42.54 -11.02
C GLU A 101 -6.91 41.09 -11.02
N THR A 102 -6.44 40.58 -9.88
CA THR A 102 -5.65 39.33 -9.82
C THR A 102 -6.39 38.14 -9.21
N PHE A 103 -7.60 38.31 -8.68
CA PHE A 103 -8.37 37.24 -8.05
C PHE A 103 -9.75 37.11 -8.69
N VAL A 104 -9.94 36.03 -9.45
CA VAL A 104 -11.16 35.82 -10.24
C VAL A 104 -11.90 34.58 -9.75
N VAL A 105 -13.16 34.74 -9.34
CA VAL A 105 -14.01 33.62 -8.91
C VAL A 105 -14.93 33.19 -10.05
N HIS A 106 -14.96 31.89 -10.32
CA HIS A 106 -15.80 31.27 -11.34
C HIS A 106 -16.90 30.44 -10.66
N ASP A 107 -18.10 31.01 -10.57
CA ASP A 107 -19.24 30.38 -9.88
C ASP A 107 -19.99 29.33 -10.72
N GLY A 108 -19.65 29.20 -12.00
CA GLY A 108 -20.23 28.22 -12.92
C GLY A 108 -19.71 26.78 -12.72
N PRO A 109 -20.27 25.80 -13.46
CA PRO A 109 -19.86 24.40 -13.37
C PRO A 109 -18.54 24.08 -14.08
N GLN A 110 -17.94 25.08 -14.76
CA GLN A 110 -16.70 24.91 -15.52
C GLN A 110 -15.52 24.54 -14.63
N THR A 111 -14.64 23.66 -15.12
CA THR A 111 -13.38 23.33 -14.45
C THR A 111 -12.28 24.29 -14.87
N ALA A 112 -11.18 24.32 -14.10
CA ALA A 112 -9.97 25.02 -14.50
C ALA A 112 -9.41 24.53 -15.85
N GLN A 113 -9.64 23.27 -16.20
CA GLN A 113 -9.20 22.69 -17.47
C GLN A 113 -10.07 23.15 -18.64
N ASP A 114 -11.38 23.32 -18.43
CA ASP A 114 -12.31 23.82 -19.44
C ASP A 114 -12.05 25.30 -19.75
N PHE A 115 -11.65 26.07 -18.74
CA PHE A 115 -11.32 27.49 -18.88
C PHE A 115 -9.91 27.74 -19.45
N LEU A 116 -8.98 26.78 -19.34
CA LEU A 116 -7.59 26.94 -19.79
C LEU A 116 -7.45 27.49 -21.24
N PRO A 117 -8.26 27.05 -22.23
CA PRO A 117 -8.24 27.61 -23.57
C PRO A 117 -8.60 29.10 -23.68
N GLU A 118 -9.34 29.64 -22.73
CA GLU A 118 -9.82 31.03 -22.70
C GLU A 118 -8.83 31.99 -22.02
N VAL A 119 -7.80 31.45 -21.35
CA VAL A 119 -6.81 32.24 -20.62
C VAL A 119 -6.01 33.11 -21.59
N GLN A 120 -6.02 34.42 -21.35
CA GLN A 120 -5.23 35.41 -22.09
C GLN A 120 -3.88 35.70 -21.41
N SER A 121 -2.99 36.47 -22.06
CA SER A 121 -1.76 36.93 -21.40
C SER A 121 -2.13 37.85 -20.23
N VAL A 122 -1.39 37.71 -19.14
CA VAL A 122 -1.60 38.49 -17.91
C VAL A 122 -0.38 39.36 -17.65
N GLU A 123 -0.60 40.59 -17.22
CA GLU A 123 0.50 41.48 -16.82
C GLU A 123 1.01 41.13 -15.41
N ARG A 124 0.12 40.71 -14.52
CA ARG A 124 0.41 40.27 -13.15
C ARG A 124 0.01 38.82 -12.95
N ALA A 125 0.56 38.19 -11.91
CA ALA A 125 0.13 36.85 -11.54
C ALA A 125 -1.36 36.86 -11.14
N THR A 126 -2.17 36.04 -11.79
CA THR A 126 -3.63 35.98 -11.59
C THR A 126 -4.04 34.61 -11.08
N LEU A 127 -4.83 34.59 -10.02
CA LEU A 127 -5.39 33.40 -9.40
C LEU A 127 -6.89 33.29 -9.72
N HIS A 128 -7.23 32.31 -10.55
CA HIS A 128 -8.62 31.93 -10.80
C HIS A 128 -9.05 30.84 -9.83
N VAL A 129 -10.22 31.01 -9.21
CA VAL A 129 -10.77 30.12 -8.21
C VAL A 129 -12.08 29.54 -8.72
N PHE A 130 -12.21 28.21 -8.63
CA PHE A 130 -13.40 27.46 -9.07
C PHE A 130 -13.99 26.76 -7.83
N PRO A 131 -14.90 27.43 -7.07
CA PRO A 131 -15.36 26.91 -5.79
C PRO A 131 -16.10 25.57 -5.90
N GLN A 132 -16.89 25.36 -6.96
CA GLN A 132 -17.67 24.13 -7.16
C GLN A 132 -16.78 22.89 -7.30
N THR A 133 -15.67 23.01 -8.03
CA THR A 133 -14.73 21.92 -8.31
C THR A 133 -13.54 21.90 -7.35
N ARG A 134 -13.46 22.91 -6.46
CA ARG A 134 -12.36 23.19 -5.55
C ARG A 134 -11.01 23.25 -6.26
N GLN A 135 -11.00 23.85 -7.43
CA GLN A 135 -9.79 24.04 -8.23
C GLN A 135 -9.30 25.49 -8.16
N LEU A 136 -7.99 25.63 -8.28
CA LEU A 136 -7.30 26.89 -8.49
C LEU A 136 -6.55 26.81 -9.80
N LEU A 137 -6.53 27.89 -10.57
CA LEU A 137 -5.65 28.07 -11.71
C LEU A 137 -4.83 29.34 -11.49
N LEU A 138 -3.53 29.16 -11.24
CA LEU A 138 -2.58 30.26 -11.15
C LEU A 138 -1.94 30.47 -12.53
N VAL A 139 -2.03 31.69 -13.05
CA VAL A 139 -1.45 32.10 -14.34
C VAL A 139 -0.40 33.17 -14.06
N VAL A 140 0.82 32.95 -14.53
CA VAL A 140 1.94 33.89 -14.32
C VAL A 140 2.94 33.83 -15.47
N SER A 141 3.60 34.94 -15.75
CA SER A 141 4.67 34.98 -16.76
C SER A 141 6.01 34.49 -16.23
N HIS A 142 6.82 33.84 -17.08
CA HIS A 142 8.16 33.38 -16.71
C HIS A 142 9.12 34.50 -16.28
N HIS A 143 8.91 35.75 -16.70
CA HIS A 143 9.75 36.88 -16.26
C HIS A 143 9.46 37.32 -14.83
N THR A 144 8.33 36.88 -14.26
CA THR A 144 7.96 37.11 -12.86
C THR A 144 8.26 35.89 -12.02
N MET A 145 8.08 34.67 -12.54
CA MET A 145 8.20 33.46 -11.75
C MET A 145 8.72 32.28 -12.56
N ASP A 146 9.62 31.46 -12.01
CA ASP A 146 9.98 30.16 -12.58
C ASP A 146 9.18 29.01 -11.94
N GLY A 147 9.29 27.80 -12.48
CA GLY A 147 8.59 26.63 -11.95
C GLY A 147 8.95 26.25 -10.51
N HIS A 148 10.09 26.68 -9.98
CA HIS A 148 10.48 26.44 -8.59
C HIS A 148 9.86 27.48 -7.64
N SER A 149 9.84 28.75 -8.03
CA SER A 149 9.17 29.83 -7.31
C SER A 149 7.68 29.56 -7.16
N LEU A 150 7.08 28.94 -8.18
CA LEU A 150 5.72 28.42 -8.13
C LEU A 150 5.54 27.40 -6.99
N LEU A 151 6.47 26.45 -6.83
CA LEU A 151 6.40 25.46 -5.74
C LEU A 151 6.54 26.12 -4.37
N CYS A 152 7.43 27.11 -4.21
CA CYS A 152 7.57 27.90 -2.98
C CYS A 152 6.24 28.62 -2.64
N LEU A 153 5.62 29.27 -3.62
CA LEU A 153 4.33 29.93 -3.45
C LEU A 153 3.22 28.95 -3.06
N ILE A 154 3.17 27.78 -3.71
CA ILE A 154 2.19 26.73 -3.39
C ILE A 154 2.40 26.21 -1.96
N ASN A 155 3.65 25.99 -1.55
CA ASN A 155 3.95 25.59 -0.18
C ASN A 155 3.41 26.63 0.81
N TYR A 156 3.72 27.91 0.60
CA TYR A 156 3.26 28.99 1.47
C TYR A 156 1.73 29.16 1.46
N LEU A 157 1.07 29.01 0.30
CA LEU A 157 -0.40 28.96 0.21
C LEU A 157 -0.97 27.86 1.09
N LEU A 158 -0.41 26.65 1.04
CA LEU A 158 -0.88 25.54 1.87
C LEU A 158 -0.62 25.80 3.36
N GLU A 159 0.46 26.48 3.73
CA GLU A 159 0.77 26.86 5.12
C GLU A 159 -0.29 27.82 5.66
N LEU A 160 -0.59 28.87 4.90
CA LEU A 160 -1.63 29.86 5.22
C LEU A 160 -3.00 29.21 5.35
N LEU A 161 -3.35 28.26 4.49
CA LEU A 161 -4.66 27.60 4.58
C LEU A 161 -4.76 26.60 5.74
N ASN A 162 -3.63 26.01 6.16
CA ASN A 162 -3.60 25.11 7.30
C ASN A 162 -3.65 25.84 8.64
N SER A 163 -3.03 27.02 8.70
CA SER A 163 -3.01 27.90 9.86
C SER A 163 -3.43 29.32 9.45
N PRO A 164 -4.74 29.56 9.21
CA PRO A 164 -5.22 30.85 8.72
C PRO A 164 -4.79 32.00 9.62
N PRO A 165 -3.92 32.91 9.13
CA PRO A 165 -3.58 34.10 9.89
C PRO A 165 -4.76 35.09 9.90
N GLY A 166 -4.68 36.09 10.80
CA GLY A 166 -5.62 37.21 10.81
C GLY A 166 -5.46 38.14 9.60
N ASP A 167 -5.97 39.37 9.71
CA ASP A 167 -5.80 40.37 8.67
C ASP A 167 -4.35 40.84 8.55
N VAL A 168 -3.89 41.01 7.31
CA VAL A 168 -2.56 41.51 7.00
C VAL A 168 -2.57 43.04 7.00
N THR A 169 -1.56 43.64 7.64
CA THR A 169 -1.34 45.10 7.59
C THR A 169 -0.21 45.38 6.61
N TYR A 170 -0.48 46.21 5.59
CA TYR A 170 0.52 46.66 4.61
C TYR A 170 1.14 48.00 5.06
N GLY A 171 2.34 48.29 4.57
CA GLY A 171 3.10 49.50 4.86
C GLY A 171 4.62 49.26 4.96
N ASP A 172 5.04 48.06 5.31
CA ASP A 172 6.45 47.68 5.48
C ASP A 172 6.89 46.50 4.60
N GLU A 173 6.02 46.04 3.69
CA GLU A 173 6.24 44.85 2.88
C GLU A 173 7.38 44.99 1.88
N ALA A 174 7.81 46.22 1.55
CA ALA A 174 8.94 46.48 0.67
C ALA A 174 10.25 45.83 1.17
N LYS A 175 10.37 45.53 2.47
CA LYS A 175 11.50 44.77 3.03
C LYS A 175 11.62 43.35 2.47
N ASN A 176 10.54 42.81 1.91
CA ASN A 176 10.47 41.48 1.30
C ASN A 176 10.73 41.50 -0.22
N LEU A 177 11.15 42.64 -0.79
CA LEU A 177 11.44 42.72 -2.22
C LEU A 177 12.71 41.91 -2.56
N PRO A 178 12.65 40.98 -3.54
CA PRO A 178 13.74 40.06 -3.83
C PRO A 178 14.85 40.75 -4.64
N ARG A 179 16.11 40.32 -4.45
CA ARG A 179 17.26 40.76 -5.25
C ARG A 179 17.25 40.02 -6.61
N PRO A 180 17.71 40.62 -7.72
CA PRO A 180 17.86 39.86 -8.97
C PRO A 180 18.93 38.76 -8.85
N LEU A 181 18.89 37.74 -9.73
CA LEU A 181 19.76 36.56 -9.68
C LEU A 181 21.24 36.94 -9.67
N LYS A 182 21.66 37.95 -10.46
CA LYS A 182 23.06 38.43 -10.47
C LYS A 182 23.56 38.80 -9.07
N LEU A 183 22.74 39.48 -8.29
CA LEU A 183 23.09 39.89 -6.92
C LEU A 183 22.88 38.75 -5.91
N ALA A 184 21.81 37.98 -6.05
CA ALA A 184 21.48 36.92 -5.10
C ALA A 184 22.52 35.79 -5.11
N ALA A 185 23.02 35.41 -6.30
CA ALA A 185 23.98 34.32 -6.49
C ALA A 185 25.43 34.79 -6.71
N HIS A 186 25.72 36.09 -6.53
CA HIS A 186 27.05 36.69 -6.73
C HIS A 186 27.67 36.34 -8.09
N ILE A 187 26.91 36.47 -9.18
CA ILE A 187 27.36 36.09 -10.52
C ILE A 187 28.53 37.00 -10.94
N PRO A 188 29.72 36.44 -11.20
CA PRO A 188 30.90 37.23 -11.57
C PRO A 188 30.84 37.70 -13.03
N ASP A 189 31.61 38.74 -13.34
CA ASP A 189 31.84 39.13 -14.74
C ASP A 189 32.71 38.08 -15.45
N SER A 190 32.33 37.73 -16.68
CA SER A 190 33.00 36.70 -17.47
C SER A 190 34.37 37.13 -18.00
N ASN A 191 35.37 36.26 -17.91
CA ASN A 191 36.67 36.49 -18.55
C ASN A 191 36.68 36.04 -20.04
N PRO A 192 37.68 36.43 -20.86
CA PRO A 192 37.73 36.08 -22.28
C PRO A 192 37.69 34.57 -22.59
N SER A 193 38.27 33.73 -21.73
CA SER A 193 38.26 32.27 -21.90
C SER A 193 36.85 31.70 -21.70
N GLN A 194 36.11 32.22 -20.71
CA GLN A 194 34.73 31.84 -20.43
C GLN A 194 33.77 32.30 -21.53
N ILE A 195 33.99 33.50 -22.08
CA ILE A 195 33.25 34.01 -23.23
C ILE A 195 33.48 33.10 -24.44
N ALA A 196 34.73 32.74 -24.74
CA ALA A 196 35.07 31.84 -25.84
C ALA A 196 34.47 30.43 -25.65
N LYS A 197 34.49 29.89 -24.42
CA LYS A 197 33.85 28.62 -24.06
C LYS A 197 32.34 28.70 -24.30
N THR A 198 31.69 29.77 -23.85
CA THR A 198 30.25 30.02 -24.05
C THR A 198 29.88 30.08 -25.53
N GLN A 199 30.65 30.83 -26.32
CA GLN A 199 30.45 30.91 -27.77
C GLN A 199 30.63 29.54 -28.44
N SER A 200 31.63 28.74 -28.02
CA SER A 200 31.83 27.39 -28.55
C SER A 200 30.65 26.46 -28.23
N THR A 201 30.16 26.47 -26.98
CA THR A 201 28.98 25.69 -26.56
C THR A 201 27.75 26.05 -27.40
N ILE A 202 27.51 27.34 -27.57
CA ILE A 202 26.37 27.86 -28.34
C ILE A 202 26.51 27.52 -29.82
N ASN A 203 27.70 27.69 -30.41
CA ASN A 203 27.96 27.36 -31.82
C ASN A 203 27.79 25.85 -32.09
N ASN A 204 28.24 24.99 -31.18
CA ASN A 204 28.02 23.54 -31.28
C ASN A 204 26.53 23.19 -31.23
N TRP A 205 25.77 23.87 -30.37
CA TRP A 205 24.33 23.73 -30.30
C TRP A 205 23.63 24.20 -31.59
N PHE A 206 24.04 25.36 -32.15
CA PHE A 206 23.50 25.85 -33.42
C PHE A 206 23.81 24.95 -34.60
N GLY A 207 25.04 24.44 -34.67
CA GLY A 207 25.47 23.53 -35.73
C GLY A 207 24.74 22.18 -35.72
N ALA A 208 23.95 21.90 -34.68
CA ALA A 208 23.15 20.69 -34.55
C ALA A 208 21.70 20.86 -35.01
N PHE A 209 21.27 22.06 -35.44
CA PHE A 209 19.96 22.25 -36.04
C PHE A 209 19.96 21.81 -37.52
N PRO A 210 18.84 21.25 -38.02
CA PRO A 210 17.57 21.04 -37.31
C PRO A 210 17.63 19.85 -36.33
N SER A 211 17.21 20.08 -35.07
CA SER A 211 17.17 19.06 -34.02
C SER A 211 16.14 17.97 -34.32
N LEU A 212 16.35 16.77 -33.77
CA LEU A 212 15.28 15.79 -33.59
C LEU A 212 14.08 16.43 -32.86
N GLY A 213 12.89 16.24 -33.44
CA GLY A 213 11.65 16.89 -33.02
C GLY A 213 10.43 15.97 -33.15
N VAL A 214 9.23 16.56 -33.12
CA VAL A 214 7.96 15.82 -33.21
C VAL A 214 7.43 15.67 -34.64
N GLY A 215 8.13 16.21 -35.65
CA GLY A 215 7.76 16.09 -37.07
C GLY A 215 6.53 16.92 -37.43
N ALA A 216 6.54 18.20 -37.08
CA ALA A 216 5.43 19.11 -37.35
C ALA A 216 5.29 19.34 -38.87
N LYS A 217 4.06 19.17 -39.39
CA LYS A 217 3.80 19.24 -40.83
C LYS A 217 3.79 20.67 -41.40
N ASP A 218 3.51 21.66 -40.55
CA ASP A 218 3.43 23.07 -40.92
C ASP A 218 4.07 23.93 -39.83
N LEU A 219 5.27 24.39 -40.13
CA LEU A 219 6.11 25.18 -39.25
C LEU A 219 5.78 26.69 -39.30
N GLN A 220 4.89 27.11 -40.20
CA GLN A 220 4.43 28.50 -40.34
C GLN A 220 3.02 28.72 -39.81
N ALA A 221 2.36 27.67 -39.32
CA ALA A 221 1.03 27.73 -38.75
C ALA A 221 0.96 28.70 -37.56
N ILE A 222 -0.13 29.48 -37.49
CA ILE A 222 -0.40 30.35 -36.34
C ILE A 222 -0.63 29.45 -35.11
N PRO A 223 0.00 29.77 -33.95
CA PRO A 223 -0.11 28.97 -32.74
C PRO A 223 -1.57 28.79 -32.28
N GLY A 224 -1.99 27.53 -32.09
CA GLY A 224 -3.29 27.20 -31.53
C GLY A 224 -3.36 27.36 -30.01
N THR A 225 -4.36 26.73 -29.39
CA THR A 225 -4.39 26.59 -27.93
C THR A 225 -3.40 25.53 -27.47
N THR A 226 -2.60 25.83 -26.44
CA THR A 226 -1.73 24.84 -25.80
C THR A 226 -2.53 23.62 -25.36
N ARG A 227 -2.09 22.44 -25.77
CA ARG A 227 -2.68 21.17 -25.38
C ARG A 227 -1.82 20.51 -24.32
N VAL A 228 -2.47 19.91 -23.34
CA VAL A 228 -1.79 19.20 -22.26
C VAL A 228 -2.07 17.72 -22.43
N GLN A 229 -1.00 16.92 -22.40
CA GLN A 229 -1.11 15.48 -22.29
C GLN A 229 -0.41 15.01 -21.03
N ARG A 230 -1.07 14.11 -20.31
CA ARG A 230 -0.55 13.53 -19.06
C ARG A 230 -0.34 12.04 -19.25
N MET A 231 0.83 11.56 -18.86
CA MET A 231 1.16 10.14 -18.77
C MET A 231 1.47 9.83 -17.31
N GLU A 232 0.74 8.88 -16.73
CA GLU A 232 0.95 8.43 -15.36
C GLU A 232 1.44 6.98 -15.37
N LEU A 233 2.60 6.76 -14.78
CA LEU A 233 3.06 5.41 -14.45
C LEU A 233 2.38 4.97 -13.16
N SER A 234 2.00 3.69 -13.08
CA SER A 234 1.54 3.12 -11.83
C SER A 234 2.66 3.13 -10.78
N VAL A 235 2.30 3.08 -9.50
CA VAL A 235 3.27 3.04 -8.39
C VAL A 235 4.30 1.91 -8.56
N ASP A 236 3.86 0.76 -9.07
CA ASP A 236 4.74 -0.38 -9.34
C ASP A 236 5.71 -0.09 -10.50
N GLU A 237 5.21 0.44 -11.61
CA GLU A 237 6.03 0.83 -12.76
C GLU A 237 7.04 1.91 -12.37
N THR A 238 6.59 2.95 -11.66
CA THR A 238 7.47 4.00 -11.12
C THR A 238 8.53 3.41 -10.20
N SER A 239 8.15 2.52 -9.27
CA SER A 239 9.11 1.89 -8.34
C SER A 239 10.12 1.02 -9.07
N ARG A 240 9.69 0.24 -10.07
CA ARG A 240 10.57 -0.57 -10.91
C ARG A 240 11.52 0.29 -11.73
N VAL A 241 11.04 1.38 -12.34
CA VAL A 241 11.87 2.32 -13.10
C VAL A 241 12.89 3.00 -12.19
N ILE A 242 12.49 3.49 -11.01
CA ILE A 242 13.40 4.12 -10.05
C ILE A 242 14.45 3.11 -9.56
N ALA A 243 14.03 1.89 -9.20
CA ALA A 243 14.95 0.86 -8.72
C ALA A 243 15.95 0.45 -9.81
N ALA A 244 15.48 0.27 -11.05
CA ALA A 244 16.33 -0.07 -12.20
C ALA A 244 17.29 1.08 -12.59
N ALA A 245 16.83 2.33 -12.54
CA ALA A 245 17.67 3.49 -12.75
C ALA A 245 18.78 3.55 -11.68
N LYS A 246 18.40 3.41 -10.40
CA LYS A 246 19.33 3.45 -9.26
C LYS A 246 20.35 2.32 -9.30
N SER A 247 19.94 1.09 -9.63
CA SER A 247 20.87 -0.06 -9.73
C SER A 247 21.92 0.10 -10.82
N LYS A 248 21.63 0.93 -11.83
CA LYS A 248 22.56 1.30 -12.92
C LYS A 248 23.24 2.66 -12.70
N GLY A 249 23.05 3.28 -11.55
CA GLY A 249 23.69 4.56 -11.20
C GLY A 249 23.10 5.78 -11.92
N PHE A 250 21.85 5.71 -12.37
CA PHE A 250 21.12 6.82 -13.00
C PHE A 250 20.06 7.41 -12.08
N SER A 251 19.74 8.70 -12.28
CA SER A 251 18.57 9.34 -11.70
C SER A 251 17.33 9.07 -12.57
N PRO A 252 16.10 9.20 -12.03
CA PRO A 252 14.88 9.16 -12.83
C PRO A 252 14.87 10.17 -13.98
N THR A 253 15.46 11.34 -13.78
CA THR A 253 15.57 12.38 -14.81
C THR A 253 16.39 11.90 -16.01
N HIS A 254 17.56 11.26 -15.78
CA HIS A 254 18.40 10.76 -16.88
C HIS A 254 17.66 9.73 -17.75
N VAL A 255 16.92 8.80 -17.12
CA VAL A 255 16.24 7.72 -17.84
C VAL A 255 14.98 8.21 -18.56
N ILE A 256 14.27 9.20 -18.01
CA ILE A 256 13.10 9.81 -18.66
C ILE A 256 13.53 10.64 -19.87
N GLU A 257 14.54 11.50 -19.71
CA GLU A 257 15.05 12.32 -20.81
C GLU A 257 15.63 11.43 -21.93
N ALA A 258 16.39 10.38 -21.60
CA ALA A 258 16.85 9.40 -22.60
C ALA A 258 15.69 8.72 -23.34
N ALA A 259 14.61 8.34 -22.64
CA ALA A 259 13.43 7.74 -23.26
C ALA A 259 12.76 8.68 -24.25
N VAL A 260 12.65 9.97 -23.89
CA VAL A 260 12.04 11.01 -24.71
C VAL A 260 12.89 11.30 -25.95
N ILE A 261 14.21 11.41 -25.80
CA ILE A 261 15.15 11.59 -26.92
C ILE A 261 15.00 10.44 -27.92
N LEU A 262 14.96 9.19 -27.43
CA LEU A 262 14.80 8.02 -28.28
C LEU A 262 13.41 7.91 -28.90
N ALA A 263 12.37 8.44 -28.25
CA ALA A 263 11.05 8.56 -28.84
C ALA A 263 11.05 9.57 -30.00
N ALA A 264 11.69 10.73 -29.84
CA ALA A 264 11.88 11.70 -30.91
C ALA A 264 12.66 11.10 -32.09
N LYS A 265 13.75 10.37 -31.83
CA LYS A 265 14.52 9.64 -32.87
C LYS A 265 13.67 8.63 -33.64
N LYS A 266 12.72 7.96 -32.99
CA LYS A 266 11.79 7.03 -33.67
C LYS A 266 10.77 7.74 -34.56
N LEU A 267 10.39 8.97 -34.21
CA LEU A 267 9.43 9.77 -34.98
C LEU A 267 10.07 10.42 -36.21
N ASP A 268 11.38 10.63 -36.19
CA ASP A 268 12.17 11.14 -37.31
C ASP A 268 13.24 10.11 -37.76
N PRO A 269 12.84 9.02 -38.43
CA PRO A 269 13.76 7.97 -38.88
C PRO A 269 14.59 8.37 -40.12
N SER A 270 14.44 9.60 -40.61
CA SER A 270 14.98 10.03 -41.91
C SER A 270 16.48 10.33 -41.91
N ASP A 271 17.09 10.47 -40.73
CA ASP A 271 18.50 10.83 -40.55
C ASP A 271 19.05 10.20 -39.25
N GLU A 272 19.84 9.12 -39.38
CA GLU A 272 20.38 8.37 -38.23
C GLU A 272 21.40 9.15 -37.37
N ASP A 273 22.05 10.15 -37.98
CA ASP A 273 23.11 10.97 -37.38
C ASP A 273 22.59 12.28 -36.77
N ARG A 274 21.30 12.56 -36.92
CA ARG A 274 20.66 13.78 -36.44
C ARG A 274 20.79 13.90 -34.92
N LYS A 275 21.21 15.09 -34.48
CA LYS A 275 21.39 15.41 -33.08
C LYS A 275 20.06 15.85 -32.44
N PHE A 276 19.92 15.54 -31.16
CA PHE A 276 18.90 16.12 -30.30
C PHE A 276 19.51 17.34 -29.59
N CYS A 277 18.91 18.50 -29.79
CA CYS A 277 19.25 19.73 -29.08
C CYS A 277 18.31 19.90 -27.89
N SER A 278 18.86 20.21 -26.71
CA SER A 278 18.07 20.63 -25.56
C SER A 278 18.77 21.70 -24.76
N CYS A 279 18.01 22.34 -23.87
CA CYS A 279 18.52 23.26 -22.86
C CYS A 279 18.25 22.62 -21.50
N GLY A 280 19.28 22.06 -20.86
CA GLY A 280 19.14 21.53 -19.50
C GLY A 280 18.85 22.69 -18.55
N LEU A 281 17.76 22.60 -17.77
CA LEU A 281 17.36 23.62 -16.81
C LEU A 281 17.95 23.35 -15.42
N PHE A 282 18.52 24.37 -14.80
CA PHE A 282 19.20 24.27 -13.51
C PHE A 282 18.72 25.36 -12.55
N SER A 283 18.31 24.96 -11.34
CA SER A 283 18.01 25.91 -10.27
C SER A 283 19.30 26.38 -9.59
N LEU A 284 19.49 27.69 -9.52
CA LEU A 284 20.65 28.33 -8.89
C LEU A 284 20.35 28.82 -7.47
N ARG A 285 19.17 28.50 -6.93
CA ARG A 285 18.76 28.85 -5.56
C ARG A 285 19.76 28.42 -4.49
N ALA A 286 20.34 27.23 -4.62
CA ALA A 286 21.34 26.72 -3.67
C ALA A 286 22.64 27.55 -3.65
N LYS A 287 22.85 28.41 -4.64
CA LYS A 287 23.97 29.37 -4.73
C LYS A 287 23.56 30.78 -4.35
N CYS A 288 22.26 31.03 -4.18
CA CYS A 288 21.78 32.30 -3.68
C CYS A 288 21.98 32.40 -2.17
N ASP A 289 22.13 33.63 -1.68
CA ASP A 289 22.07 33.92 -0.25
C ASP A 289 20.79 33.36 0.39
N ALA A 290 20.86 32.99 1.67
CA ALA A 290 19.80 32.26 2.37
C ALA A 290 18.43 32.96 2.30
N GLU A 291 18.40 34.29 2.42
CA GLU A 291 17.17 35.10 2.38
C GLU A 291 16.49 35.11 1.00
N ASP A 292 17.23 34.77 -0.06
CA ASP A 292 16.75 34.78 -1.43
C ASP A 292 16.31 33.39 -1.92
N GLN A 293 16.69 32.30 -1.26
CA GLN A 293 16.43 30.95 -1.77
C GLN A 293 14.93 30.64 -1.97
N GLU A 294 14.05 31.32 -1.23
CA GLU A 294 12.59 31.21 -1.31
C GLU A 294 11.93 32.37 -2.09
N SER A 295 12.72 33.23 -2.73
CA SER A 295 12.21 34.36 -3.50
C SER A 295 11.37 33.89 -4.70
N CYS A 296 10.21 34.53 -4.89
CA CYS A 296 9.29 34.25 -5.99
C CYS A 296 9.67 34.97 -7.29
N ILE A 297 10.94 34.89 -7.70
CA ILE A 297 11.43 35.38 -9.01
C ILE A 297 12.24 34.30 -9.74
N PRO A 298 12.58 34.47 -11.03
CA PRO A 298 13.31 33.45 -11.78
C PRO A 298 14.77 33.33 -11.33
N TYR A 299 15.12 32.22 -10.68
CA TYR A 299 16.49 31.82 -10.32
C TYR A 299 16.89 30.51 -10.99
N VAL A 300 16.30 30.27 -12.15
CA VAL A 300 16.64 29.17 -13.04
C VAL A 300 17.50 29.71 -14.18
N SER A 301 18.50 28.95 -14.58
CA SER A 301 19.24 29.17 -15.82
C SER A 301 19.26 27.89 -16.63
N PHE A 302 19.77 27.94 -17.85
CA PHE A 302 19.83 26.79 -18.73
C PHE A 302 21.18 26.67 -19.41
N ILE A 303 21.52 25.47 -19.87
CA ILE A 303 22.75 25.23 -20.62
C ILE A 303 22.40 24.47 -21.91
N PRO A 304 22.72 25.00 -23.09
CA PRO A 304 22.50 24.31 -24.35
C PRO A 304 23.37 23.05 -24.46
N GLN A 305 22.80 21.97 -24.99
CA GLN A 305 23.52 20.75 -25.34
C GLN A 305 22.98 20.13 -26.62
N ALA A 306 23.88 19.49 -27.36
CA ALA A 306 23.54 18.71 -28.55
C ALA A 306 24.11 17.29 -28.39
N ILE A 307 23.24 16.30 -28.46
CA ILE A 307 23.58 14.89 -28.26
C ILE A 307 23.19 14.07 -29.50
N THR A 308 24.09 13.20 -29.96
CA THR A 308 23.74 12.16 -30.94
C THR A 308 23.21 10.94 -30.17
N PRO A 309 21.91 10.57 -30.31
CA PRO A 309 21.35 9.51 -29.48
C PRO A 309 21.88 8.12 -29.86
N GLY A 310 22.49 7.43 -28.89
CA GLY A 310 22.98 6.06 -28.99
C GLY A 310 21.94 5.04 -28.49
N SER A 311 22.37 3.98 -27.79
CA SER A 311 21.42 3.12 -27.08
C SER A 311 20.77 3.88 -25.91
N PHE A 312 19.74 3.28 -25.29
CA PHE A 312 19.10 3.85 -24.10
C PHE A 312 20.10 4.16 -22.98
N LEU A 313 21.02 3.22 -22.70
CA LEU A 313 21.99 3.40 -21.62
C LEU A 313 23.10 4.39 -22.01
N ASP A 314 23.53 4.40 -23.27
CA ASP A 314 24.53 5.38 -23.73
C ASP A 314 24.00 6.80 -23.66
N THR A 315 22.74 6.98 -24.08
CA THR A 315 22.04 8.27 -24.02
C THR A 315 21.86 8.71 -22.56
N ALA A 316 21.42 7.81 -21.67
CA ALA A 316 21.29 8.10 -20.24
C ALA A 316 22.64 8.42 -19.57
N GLN A 317 23.72 7.78 -20.01
CA GLN A 317 25.08 8.03 -19.52
C GLN A 317 25.59 9.38 -19.97
N HIS A 318 25.42 9.76 -21.23
CA HIS A 318 25.75 11.09 -21.72
C HIS A 318 25.03 12.19 -20.92
N LEU A 319 23.72 12.02 -20.68
CA LEU A 319 22.94 12.97 -19.89
C LEU A 319 23.46 13.06 -18.45
N LYS A 320 23.79 11.93 -17.83
CA LYS A 320 24.39 11.90 -16.49
C LYS A 320 25.71 12.68 -16.46
N ASP A 321 26.58 12.47 -17.44
CA ASP A 321 27.88 13.14 -17.51
C ASP A 321 27.73 14.63 -17.76
N TYR A 322 26.79 15.02 -18.63
CA TYR A 322 26.39 16.42 -18.84
C TYR A 322 25.93 17.09 -17.52
N TYR A 323 24.92 16.52 -16.84
CA TYR A 323 24.40 17.11 -15.60
C TYR A 323 25.43 17.11 -14.46
N ASN A 324 26.33 16.13 -14.40
CA ASN A 324 27.39 16.07 -13.39
C ASN A 324 28.55 17.02 -13.70
N GLY A 325 28.92 17.18 -14.96
CA GLY A 325 30.00 18.09 -15.38
C GLY A 325 29.74 19.52 -14.93
N TRP A 326 28.51 20.01 -15.15
CA TRP A 326 28.11 21.35 -14.72
C TRP A 326 27.96 21.51 -13.20
N LYS A 327 27.72 20.43 -12.47
CA LYS A 327 27.73 20.43 -10.99
C LYS A 327 29.14 20.46 -10.42
N ALA A 328 30.13 19.94 -11.14
CA ALA A 328 31.51 19.89 -10.69
C ALA A 328 32.23 21.25 -10.83
N ASP A 329 31.77 22.11 -11.74
CA ASP A 329 32.39 23.42 -12.03
C ASP A 329 31.33 24.53 -12.06
N VAL A 330 30.73 24.81 -10.89
CA VAL A 330 29.60 25.74 -10.79
C VAL A 330 30.03 27.20 -10.95
N ASP A 331 31.26 27.56 -10.60
CA ASP A 331 31.74 28.94 -10.72
C ASP A 331 31.92 29.32 -12.19
N ASP A 332 32.41 28.39 -13.01
CA ASP A 332 32.48 28.56 -14.45
C ASP A 332 31.07 28.63 -15.08
N LEU A 333 30.13 27.79 -14.59
CA LEU A 333 28.72 27.88 -15.00
C LEU A 333 28.13 29.27 -14.73
N LEU A 334 28.30 29.83 -13.52
CA LEU A 334 27.77 31.14 -13.16
C LEU A 334 28.32 32.23 -14.10
N ALA A 335 29.64 32.20 -14.37
CA ALA A 335 30.29 33.15 -15.26
C ALA A 335 29.84 33.03 -16.73
N MET A 336 29.30 31.88 -17.17
CA MET A 336 28.80 31.69 -18.54
C MET A 336 27.36 32.20 -18.76
N ILE A 337 26.59 32.47 -17.70
CA ILE A 337 25.16 32.82 -17.81
C ILE A 337 24.94 34.10 -18.61
N GLU A 338 25.62 35.20 -18.26
CA GLU A 338 25.38 36.49 -18.93
C GLU A 338 25.78 36.48 -20.42
N PRO A 339 26.98 35.99 -20.81
CA PRO A 339 27.34 35.88 -22.23
C PRO A 339 26.39 34.98 -23.01
N MET A 340 25.88 33.91 -22.37
CA MET A 340 24.94 33.00 -22.99
C MET A 340 23.61 33.69 -23.28
N LEU A 341 22.98 34.27 -22.27
CA LEU A 341 21.70 34.95 -22.41
C LEU A 341 21.77 36.14 -23.38
N GLY A 342 22.90 36.87 -23.38
CA GLY A 342 23.16 37.95 -24.34
C GLY A 342 23.20 37.47 -25.79
N THR A 343 23.78 36.29 -26.05
CA THR A 343 23.80 35.69 -27.39
C THR A 343 22.39 35.32 -27.87
N PHE A 344 21.57 34.75 -26.98
CA PHE A 344 20.16 34.45 -27.29
C PHE A 344 19.31 35.71 -27.52
N ALA A 345 19.62 36.83 -26.85
CA ALA A 345 18.93 38.10 -27.07
C ALA A 345 19.10 38.61 -28.51
N MET A 346 20.30 38.49 -29.08
CA MET A 346 20.58 38.90 -30.47
C MET A 346 19.77 38.10 -31.50
N MET A 347 19.49 36.82 -31.22
CA MET A 347 18.70 35.99 -32.13
C MET A 347 17.21 36.28 -32.10
N LYS A 348 16.67 36.65 -30.93
CA LYS A 348 15.26 37.01 -30.77
C LYS A 348 14.90 38.29 -31.54
N ALA A 349 15.90 39.07 -31.96
CA ALA A 349 15.75 40.24 -32.82
C ALA A 349 15.67 39.88 -34.33
N MET A 350 15.81 38.61 -34.73
CA MET A 350 15.64 38.19 -36.12
C MET A 350 14.15 38.25 -36.53
N PRO A 351 13.81 38.70 -37.76
CA PRO A 351 12.42 38.90 -38.19
C PRO A 351 11.56 37.62 -38.15
N ASP A 352 12.16 36.49 -38.55
CA ASP A 352 11.55 35.16 -38.59
C ASP A 352 12.53 34.13 -38.00
N PRO A 353 12.49 33.87 -36.68
CA PRO A 353 13.31 32.83 -36.09
C PRO A 353 12.93 31.46 -36.66
N PRO A 354 13.90 30.54 -36.87
CA PRO A 354 13.61 29.22 -37.43
C PRO A 354 12.59 28.50 -36.52
N PRO A 355 11.54 27.91 -37.11
CA PRO A 355 10.53 27.19 -36.35
C PRO A 355 11.16 26.05 -35.57
N ASN A 356 10.93 26.02 -34.26
CA ASN A 356 11.63 25.11 -33.38
C ASN A 356 10.72 23.95 -33.00
N GLU A 357 10.99 22.76 -33.56
CA GLU A 357 10.36 21.51 -33.09
C GLU A 357 11.05 20.94 -31.85
N MET A 358 11.94 21.71 -31.21
CA MET A 358 12.73 21.25 -30.07
C MET A 358 11.83 20.76 -28.95
N LEU A 359 12.19 19.59 -28.46
CA LEU A 359 11.57 19.01 -27.29
C LEU A 359 12.38 19.41 -26.06
N SER A 360 11.75 20.12 -25.12
CA SER A 360 12.35 20.46 -23.83
C SER A 360 11.92 19.45 -22.77
N VAL A 361 12.87 18.92 -21.99
CA VAL A 361 12.59 18.06 -20.84
C VAL A 361 13.03 18.77 -19.58
N SER A 362 12.10 18.90 -18.63
CA SER A 362 12.36 19.47 -17.30
C SER A 362 11.87 18.52 -16.22
N SER A 363 12.51 18.57 -15.05
CA SER A 363 12.20 17.69 -13.94
C SER A 363 12.17 18.45 -12.62
N PHE A 364 11.09 18.27 -11.86
CA PHE A 364 11.01 18.78 -10.49
C PHE A 364 11.60 17.80 -9.45
N GLY A 365 11.99 16.59 -9.87
CA GLY A 365 12.46 15.55 -8.97
C GLY A 365 11.35 15.05 -8.03
N MET A 366 11.72 14.79 -6.76
CA MET A 366 10.73 14.42 -5.73
C MET A 366 9.90 15.63 -5.34
N PHE A 367 8.59 15.52 -5.53
CA PHE A 367 7.64 16.61 -5.30
C PHE A 367 7.35 16.81 -3.80
N GLU A 368 7.46 15.76 -2.98
CA GLU A 368 7.06 15.80 -1.55
C GLU A 368 8.02 16.49 -0.58
N PRO A 369 9.36 16.33 -0.63
CA PRO A 369 10.26 17.01 0.31
C PRO A 369 10.19 18.54 0.26
N ARG A 370 9.60 19.08 -0.82
CA ARG A 370 9.37 20.52 -1.04
C ARG A 370 7.97 20.99 -0.60
N LEU A 371 7.12 20.07 -0.13
CA LEU A 371 5.78 20.28 0.42
C LEU A 371 5.59 19.59 1.78
N GLU A 372 6.64 18.97 2.34
CA GLU A 372 6.62 18.08 3.52
C GLU A 372 6.35 18.81 4.85
N GLY A 373 6.11 20.12 4.83
CA GLY A 373 5.79 20.90 6.03
C GLY A 373 4.37 20.72 6.58
N LEU A 374 3.44 20.05 5.89
CA LEU A 374 2.01 20.19 6.20
C LEU A 374 1.22 18.89 6.25
N HIS A 375 1.36 18.16 7.36
CA HIS A 375 0.29 17.30 7.87
C HIS A 375 -0.80 18.16 8.52
N GLY A 376 -1.68 18.77 7.72
CA GLY A 376 -2.73 19.68 8.18
C GLY A 376 -4.13 19.40 7.62
N LYS A 377 -5.07 20.33 7.84
CA LYS A 377 -6.48 20.29 7.38
C LYS A 377 -6.64 20.40 5.85
N VAL A 378 -5.57 20.73 5.11
CA VAL A 378 -5.57 21.01 3.67
C VAL A 378 -4.85 19.94 2.87
N ALA A 379 -5.56 19.31 1.93
CA ALA A 379 -5.02 18.31 1.02
C ALA A 379 -4.96 18.84 -0.42
N LEU A 380 -3.76 18.95 -1.00
CA LEU A 380 -3.57 19.03 -2.45
C LEU A 380 -3.92 17.65 -3.04
N ARG A 381 -4.86 17.58 -3.99
CA ARG A 381 -5.37 16.33 -4.61
C ARG A 381 -4.87 16.11 -6.02
N ASP A 382 -4.68 17.19 -6.76
CA ASP A 382 -4.21 17.15 -8.13
C ASP A 382 -3.34 18.39 -8.40
N PHE A 383 -2.36 18.23 -9.29
CA PHE A 383 -1.42 19.27 -9.70
C PHE A 383 -1.05 19.05 -11.17
N SER A 384 -1.20 20.08 -11.97
CA SER A 384 -0.74 20.12 -13.36
C SER A 384 0.02 21.42 -13.58
N LEU A 385 1.19 21.33 -14.21
CA LEU A 385 1.93 22.48 -14.72
C LEU A 385 1.84 22.50 -16.24
N ILE A 386 1.50 23.66 -16.77
CA ILE A 386 1.45 23.95 -18.19
C ILE A 386 2.44 25.08 -18.45
N TYR A 387 3.26 24.91 -19.49
CA TYR A 387 4.16 25.93 -20.01
C TYR A 387 3.74 26.24 -21.45
N GLU A 388 3.36 27.48 -21.73
CA GLU A 388 2.95 27.89 -23.07
C GLU A 388 4.16 27.97 -24.00
N THR A 389 4.20 27.09 -25.01
CA THR A 389 5.05 27.19 -26.19
C THR A 389 4.18 27.56 -27.39
N PRO A 390 4.33 28.77 -27.95
CA PRO A 390 3.63 29.16 -29.17
C PRO A 390 4.11 28.38 -30.41
N ASP A 391 5.32 27.82 -30.40
CA ASP A 391 5.81 27.00 -31.51
C ASP A 391 5.30 25.54 -31.43
N PRO A 392 5.51 24.71 -32.48
CA PRO A 392 5.17 23.29 -32.45
C PRO A 392 6.00 22.42 -31.47
N GLY A 393 6.89 23.03 -30.69
CA GLY A 393 7.72 22.35 -29.71
C GLY A 393 6.91 21.73 -28.57
N VAL A 394 7.47 20.68 -27.97
CA VAL A 394 6.86 19.97 -26.83
C VAL A 394 7.70 20.19 -25.59
N THR A 395 7.08 20.69 -24.51
CA THR A 395 7.72 20.76 -23.19
C THR A 395 7.20 19.65 -22.30
N SER A 396 8.09 18.77 -21.84
CA SER A 396 7.79 17.67 -20.93
C SER A 396 8.25 18.00 -19.52
N PHE A 397 7.35 17.87 -18.55
CA PHE A 397 7.66 17.97 -17.12
C PHE A 397 7.53 16.61 -16.46
N SER A 398 8.51 16.23 -15.64
CA SER A 398 8.48 15.00 -14.85
C SER A 398 8.61 15.28 -13.36
N TRP A 399 7.79 14.60 -12.56
CA TRP A 399 7.86 14.63 -11.10
C TRP A 399 7.33 13.31 -10.52
N THR A 400 7.76 12.97 -9.31
CA THR A 400 7.20 11.83 -8.55
C THR A 400 6.33 12.36 -7.43
N ARG A 401 5.09 11.88 -7.31
CA ARG A 401 4.15 12.22 -6.23
C ARG A 401 3.43 11.00 -5.68
N GLY A 402 3.72 10.67 -4.44
CA GLY A 402 2.84 10.06 -3.46
C GLY A 402 2.44 8.63 -3.72
N GLY A 403 3.37 7.70 -3.53
CA GLY A 403 3.11 6.25 -3.56
C GLY A 403 2.15 5.70 -2.48
N ARG A 404 1.44 6.51 -1.69
CA ARG A 404 0.40 6.11 -0.71
C ARG A 404 -0.23 7.37 -0.11
N ILE A 405 -1.51 7.67 -0.37
CA ILE A 405 -2.42 8.44 0.53
C ILE A 405 -3.86 8.57 -0.06
N THR A 406 -4.09 8.48 -1.38
CA THR A 406 -5.46 8.67 -1.93
C THR A 406 -6.44 7.56 -1.56
N TRP A 407 -6.03 6.29 -1.69
CA TRP A 407 -6.88 5.15 -1.30
C TRP A 407 -7.15 5.13 0.21
N GLN A 408 -6.14 5.44 1.02
CA GLN A 408 -6.33 5.50 2.48
C GLN A 408 -7.38 6.56 2.85
N ILE A 409 -7.26 7.78 2.32
CA ILE A 409 -8.21 8.85 2.63
C ILE A 409 -9.60 8.51 2.07
N TRP A 410 -9.70 8.03 0.83
CA TRP A 410 -10.97 7.65 0.22
C TRP A 410 -11.68 6.55 1.02
N LEU A 411 -10.95 5.48 1.39
CA LEU A 411 -11.49 4.38 2.17
C LEU A 411 -11.88 4.83 3.59
N CYS A 412 -11.08 5.67 4.24
CA CYS A 412 -11.41 6.24 5.55
C CYS A 412 -12.64 7.15 5.50
N TRP A 413 -12.84 7.87 4.38
CA TRP A 413 -14.02 8.70 4.15
C TRP A 413 -15.26 7.84 3.85
N HIS A 414 -15.11 6.77 3.07
CA HIS A 414 -16.22 5.87 2.72
C HIS A 414 -16.64 4.97 3.89
N HIS A 415 -15.70 4.66 4.79
CA HIS A 415 -15.95 3.90 6.01
C HIS A 415 -15.53 4.73 7.24
N PRO A 416 -16.23 5.82 7.57
CA PRO A 416 -15.84 6.67 8.68
C PRO A 416 -16.11 5.95 10.01
N VAL A 417 -15.12 5.98 10.91
CA VAL A 417 -15.29 5.56 12.31
C VAL A 417 -14.73 6.68 13.17
N LYS A 418 -15.60 7.27 13.98
CA LYS A 418 -15.31 8.45 14.78
C LYS A 418 -15.51 8.13 16.26
N ASN A 419 -14.62 8.68 17.07
CA ASN A 419 -14.80 8.68 18.51
C ASN A 419 -16.04 9.51 18.87
N THR A 420 -16.84 9.04 19.81
CA THR A 420 -18.11 9.66 20.20
C THR A 420 -17.91 10.99 20.90
N ASP A 421 -16.78 11.17 21.59
CA ASP A 421 -16.56 12.28 22.50
C ASP A 421 -15.77 13.39 21.79
N ASP A 422 -14.63 13.05 21.16
CA ASP A 422 -13.70 14.03 20.57
C ASP A 422 -13.71 14.08 19.03
N GLN A 423 -14.53 13.24 18.36
CA GLN A 423 -14.62 13.15 16.90
C GLN A 423 -13.32 12.76 16.17
N SER A 424 -12.31 12.28 16.90
CA SER A 424 -11.08 11.73 16.34
C SER A 424 -11.38 10.48 15.49
N SER A 425 -10.58 10.26 14.45
CA SER A 425 -10.72 9.06 13.61
C SER A 425 -10.08 7.86 14.29
N LEU A 426 -10.70 6.68 14.11
CA LEU A 426 -10.09 5.42 14.56
C LEU A 426 -8.66 5.27 14.00
N PRO A 427 -7.64 4.95 14.83
CA PRO A 427 -6.31 4.60 14.35
C PRO A 427 -6.37 3.55 13.24
N THR A 428 -5.72 3.82 12.11
CA THR A 428 -5.86 2.99 10.91
C THR A 428 -4.52 2.76 10.24
N ALA A 429 -4.19 1.49 9.99
CA ALA A 429 -3.00 1.12 9.23
C ALA A 429 -3.08 1.67 7.79
N PRO A 430 -1.99 2.24 7.22
CA PRO A 430 -2.02 2.79 5.87
C PRO A 430 -2.32 1.71 4.81
N TYR A 431 -3.27 1.98 3.92
CA TYR A 431 -3.65 1.08 2.82
C TYR A 431 -2.49 0.79 1.87
N ARG A 432 -2.30 -0.48 1.49
CA ARG A 432 -1.33 -0.91 0.47
C ARG A 432 -2.05 -1.65 -0.65
N PHE A 433 -2.17 -1.04 -1.82
CA PHE A 433 -2.80 -1.70 -2.97
C PHE A 433 -2.02 -2.96 -3.39
N PRO A 434 -2.67 -4.02 -3.89
CA PRO A 434 -4.13 -4.23 -3.98
C PRO A 434 -4.76 -4.83 -2.73
N ASN A 435 -3.95 -5.33 -1.81
CA ASN A 435 -4.39 -6.21 -0.73
C ASN A 435 -4.77 -5.47 0.56
N GLY A 436 -4.52 -4.17 0.68
CA GLY A 436 -4.45 -3.51 1.98
C GLY A 436 -3.27 -4.07 2.78
N GLN A 437 -3.51 -4.44 4.03
CA GLN A 437 -2.64 -5.35 4.77
C GLN A 437 -2.81 -6.78 4.23
N GLY A 438 -4.05 -7.18 3.92
CA GLY A 438 -4.38 -8.46 3.32
C GLY A 438 -4.12 -9.66 4.21
N ASP A 439 -4.25 -10.85 3.64
CA ASP A 439 -4.15 -12.11 4.37
C ASP A 439 -2.71 -12.49 4.69
N ALA A 440 -1.74 -12.18 3.83
CA ALA A 440 -0.32 -12.38 4.12
C ALA A 440 0.14 -11.65 5.39
N ALA A 441 -0.24 -10.37 5.57
CA ALA A 441 0.14 -9.62 6.77
C ALA A 441 -0.58 -10.13 8.04
N LYS A 442 -1.81 -10.63 7.91
CA LYS A 442 -2.57 -11.21 9.02
C LYS A 442 -2.07 -12.60 9.41
N PHE A 443 -1.81 -13.48 8.46
CA PHE A 443 -1.63 -14.90 8.76
C PHE A 443 -0.16 -15.31 8.70
N LEU A 444 0.59 -14.93 7.66
CA LEU A 444 2.01 -15.26 7.54
C LEU A 444 2.83 -14.44 8.53
N HIS A 445 2.69 -13.11 8.51
CA HIS A 445 3.43 -12.17 9.39
C HIS A 445 2.63 -11.77 10.63
N GLY A 446 1.65 -12.58 11.02
CA GLY A 446 0.65 -12.22 12.02
C GLY A 446 1.21 -12.04 13.43
N LYS A 447 2.16 -12.89 13.83
CA LYS A 447 2.78 -12.84 15.16
C LYS A 447 3.55 -11.53 15.36
N GLU A 448 4.34 -11.13 14.35
CA GLU A 448 5.11 -9.89 14.38
C GLU A 448 4.19 -8.67 14.26
N ASN A 449 3.20 -8.73 13.36
CA ASN A 449 2.27 -7.63 13.14
C ASN A 449 1.31 -7.42 14.30
N SER A 450 0.94 -8.46 15.04
CA SER A 450 0.17 -8.36 16.28
C SER A 450 0.82 -7.39 17.26
N VAL A 451 2.12 -7.58 17.55
CA VAL A 451 2.87 -6.68 18.45
C VAL A 451 3.08 -5.30 17.82
N LYS A 452 3.50 -5.27 16.55
CA LYS A 452 3.82 -4.03 15.84
C LYS A 452 2.62 -3.10 15.73
N TRP A 453 1.47 -3.62 15.28
CA TRP A 453 0.29 -2.81 15.03
C TRP A 453 -0.37 -2.36 16.33
N GLU A 454 -0.41 -3.21 17.36
CA GLU A 454 -0.91 -2.78 18.68
C GLU A 454 -0.05 -1.64 19.26
N ARG A 455 1.28 -1.70 19.08
CA ARG A 455 2.19 -0.62 19.50
C ARG A 455 1.99 0.66 18.70
N GLU A 456 1.81 0.55 17.38
CA GLU A 456 1.68 1.72 16.48
C GLU A 456 0.31 2.39 16.55
N TYR A 457 -0.77 1.61 16.70
CA TYR A 457 -2.16 2.09 16.55
C TYR A 457 -3.00 1.91 17.83
N GLY A 458 -2.43 1.32 18.87
CA GLY A 458 -3.13 1.06 20.13
C GLY A 458 -3.98 -0.24 20.10
N PRO A 459 -4.79 -0.47 21.14
CA PRO A 459 -5.52 -1.73 21.37
C PRO A 459 -6.80 -1.91 20.52
N LEU A 460 -7.18 -0.87 19.77
CA LEU A 460 -8.37 -0.84 18.94
C LEU A 460 -8.04 -0.02 17.69
N TYR A 461 -7.89 -0.71 16.57
CA TYR A 461 -7.44 -0.10 15.32
C TYR A 461 -8.07 -0.78 14.12
N ARG A 462 -7.91 -0.17 12.94
CA ARG A 462 -8.40 -0.71 11.67
C ARG A 462 -7.26 -1.08 10.73
N ILE A 463 -7.43 -2.19 10.04
CA ILE A 463 -6.63 -2.57 8.87
C ILE A 463 -7.55 -2.72 7.65
N TRP A 464 -6.93 -2.97 6.49
CA TRP A 464 -7.62 -3.19 5.23
C TRP A 464 -7.36 -4.59 4.70
N SER A 465 -8.42 -5.32 4.35
CA SER A 465 -8.32 -6.52 3.53
C SER A 465 -8.92 -6.23 2.16
N GLY A 466 -8.04 -6.03 1.18
CA GLY A 466 -8.37 -5.28 -0.03
C GLY A 466 -9.01 -3.96 0.37
N ARG A 467 -10.16 -3.61 -0.23
CA ARG A 467 -10.88 -2.38 0.10
C ARG A 467 -11.80 -2.50 1.33
N THR A 468 -11.91 -3.68 1.94
CA THR A 468 -12.82 -3.89 3.06
C THR A 468 -12.14 -3.55 4.38
N PRO A 469 -12.74 -2.71 5.24
CA PRO A 469 -12.21 -2.43 6.57
C PRO A 469 -12.38 -3.63 7.51
N GLU A 470 -11.36 -3.90 8.33
CA GLU A 470 -11.40 -4.86 9.43
C GLU A 470 -10.91 -4.17 10.71
N VAL A 471 -11.72 -4.21 11.76
CA VAL A 471 -11.42 -3.62 13.08
C VAL A 471 -10.80 -4.70 13.95
N ILE A 472 -9.58 -4.46 14.42
CA ILE A 472 -8.84 -5.40 15.26
C ILE A 472 -9.13 -5.12 16.73
N LEU A 473 -9.48 -6.17 17.46
CA LEU A 473 -9.75 -6.17 18.90
C LEU A 473 -8.64 -6.92 19.63
N THR A 474 -7.92 -6.25 20.54
CA THR A 474 -6.85 -6.87 21.33
C THR A 474 -7.23 -7.11 22.79
N ARG A 475 -8.26 -6.42 23.31
CA ARG A 475 -8.65 -6.45 24.73
C ARG A 475 -9.96 -7.20 25.01
N PRO A 476 -10.06 -7.93 26.13
CA PRO A 476 -11.26 -8.68 26.51
C PRO A 476 -12.55 -7.87 26.54
N GLU A 477 -12.52 -6.65 27.08
CA GLU A 477 -13.69 -5.77 27.18
C GLU A 477 -14.21 -5.33 25.81
N HIS A 478 -13.32 -5.09 24.84
CA HIS A 478 -13.69 -4.76 23.47
C HIS A 478 -14.30 -5.98 22.76
N ILE A 479 -13.70 -7.15 22.97
CA ILE A 479 -14.19 -8.41 22.40
C ILE A 479 -15.56 -8.76 22.98
N GLN A 480 -15.76 -8.62 24.29
CA GLN A 480 -17.04 -8.87 24.93
C GLN A 480 -18.15 -8.00 24.33
N GLU A 481 -17.90 -6.70 24.15
CA GLU A 481 -18.90 -5.79 23.60
C GLU A 481 -19.20 -6.09 22.12
N ALA A 482 -18.17 -6.38 21.31
CA ALA A 482 -18.36 -6.79 19.91
C ALA A 482 -19.11 -8.12 19.78
N PHE A 483 -18.76 -9.13 20.59
CA PHE A 483 -19.18 -10.53 20.44
C PHE A 483 -20.19 -11.00 21.51
N LYS A 484 -20.88 -10.11 22.23
CA LYS A 484 -21.93 -10.48 23.20
C LYS A 484 -23.09 -11.26 22.57
N ASP A 485 -23.39 -10.99 21.31
CA ASP A 485 -24.43 -11.62 20.50
C ASP A 485 -23.84 -12.31 19.25
N SER A 486 -22.67 -12.95 19.42
CA SER A 486 -21.96 -13.63 18.32
C SER A 486 -22.78 -14.71 17.60
N ASP A 487 -23.89 -15.16 18.18
CA ASP A 487 -24.88 -16.04 17.56
C ASP A 487 -25.60 -15.40 16.36
N LYS A 488 -25.67 -14.06 16.32
CA LYS A 488 -26.36 -13.28 15.28
C LYS A 488 -25.41 -12.65 14.26
N HIS A 489 -24.11 -12.85 14.41
CA HIS A 489 -23.09 -12.24 13.56
C HIS A 489 -23.09 -12.81 12.13
N PHE A 490 -22.61 -11.99 11.20
CA PHE A 490 -22.30 -12.37 9.83
C PHE A 490 -20.83 -12.74 9.73
N LYS A 491 -20.51 -13.76 8.95
CA LYS A 491 -19.15 -13.94 8.42
C LYS A 491 -18.94 -12.94 7.29
N ALA A 492 -17.74 -12.37 7.20
CA ALA A 492 -17.44 -11.50 6.08
C ALA A 492 -17.49 -12.29 4.76
N VAL A 493 -18.04 -11.66 3.71
CA VAL A 493 -18.15 -12.29 2.38
C VAL A 493 -16.78 -12.74 1.92
N ASN A 494 -16.65 -14.04 1.62
CA ASN A 494 -15.41 -14.69 1.19
C ASN A 494 -14.23 -14.42 2.12
N ASN A 495 -14.46 -14.29 3.44
CA ASN A 495 -13.44 -13.98 4.45
C ASN A 495 -12.71 -12.63 4.22
N ASN A 496 -13.28 -11.74 3.40
CA ASN A 496 -12.58 -10.60 2.80
C ASN A 496 -11.31 -11.02 2.05
N SER A 497 -11.20 -12.23 1.50
CA SER A 497 -10.01 -12.72 0.78
C SER A 497 -10.15 -12.61 -0.74
N GLY A 498 -11.33 -12.23 -1.24
CA GLY A 498 -11.60 -11.92 -2.65
C GLY A 498 -12.13 -13.10 -3.46
N TYR A 499 -11.97 -13.01 -4.78
CA TYR A 499 -12.58 -13.93 -5.75
C TYR A 499 -12.12 -15.37 -5.59
N LEU A 500 -10.81 -15.63 -5.54
CA LEU A 500 -10.33 -17.01 -5.43
C LEU A 500 -10.86 -17.71 -4.17
N MET A 501 -10.94 -17.01 -3.04
CA MET A 501 -11.57 -17.54 -1.82
C MET A 501 -13.06 -17.86 -2.03
N SER A 502 -13.76 -17.04 -2.81
CA SER A 502 -15.17 -17.27 -3.17
C SER A 502 -15.38 -18.62 -3.84
N GLU A 503 -14.46 -19.00 -4.73
CA GLU A 503 -14.60 -20.20 -5.56
C GLU A 503 -14.21 -21.47 -4.82
N ILE A 504 -13.35 -21.36 -3.81
CA ILE A 504 -12.86 -22.49 -3.02
C ILE A 504 -13.79 -22.71 -1.81
N LEU A 505 -14.05 -21.66 -1.01
CA LEU A 505 -14.75 -21.77 0.28
C LEU A 505 -15.89 -20.74 0.48
N GLY A 506 -16.22 -19.89 -0.50
CA GLY A 506 -17.21 -18.81 -0.34
C GLY A 506 -18.61 -19.23 0.10
N LYS A 507 -18.96 -20.50 -0.11
CA LYS A 507 -20.24 -21.15 0.19
C LYS A 507 -20.14 -22.27 1.24
N CYS A 508 -18.98 -22.45 1.87
CA CYS A 508 -18.82 -23.43 2.94
C CYS A 508 -19.50 -22.98 4.25
N VAL A 509 -19.83 -23.94 5.11
CA VAL A 509 -20.51 -23.70 6.41
C VAL A 509 -19.78 -22.69 7.30
N GLY A 510 -18.45 -22.62 7.21
CA GLY A 510 -17.62 -21.66 7.95
C GLY A 510 -17.81 -20.20 7.55
N LEU A 511 -18.19 -19.91 6.30
CA LEU A 511 -18.22 -18.56 5.72
C LEU A 511 -19.61 -18.04 5.35
N ILE A 512 -20.62 -18.90 5.29
CA ILE A 512 -22.02 -18.48 5.08
C ILE A 512 -22.69 -18.05 6.40
N SER A 513 -23.85 -17.39 6.32
CA SER A 513 -24.55 -16.82 7.50
C SER A 513 -26.07 -17.01 7.43
N ARG A 514 -26.76 -16.72 8.55
CA ARG A 514 -28.23 -16.78 8.70
C ARG A 514 -28.84 -18.13 8.27
N GLU A 515 -29.91 -18.12 7.49
CA GLU A 515 -30.68 -19.30 7.10
C GLU A 515 -29.88 -20.24 6.19
N GLU A 516 -29.00 -19.71 5.33
CA GLU A 516 -28.09 -20.53 4.53
C GLU A 516 -27.16 -21.34 5.45
N TRP A 517 -26.58 -20.68 6.45
CA TRP A 517 -25.74 -21.35 7.45
C TRP A 517 -26.51 -22.41 8.24
N LYS A 518 -27.71 -22.09 8.75
CA LYS A 518 -28.51 -23.05 9.53
C LYS A 518 -28.81 -24.32 8.74
N ARG A 519 -29.23 -24.18 7.47
CA ARG A 519 -29.54 -25.32 6.59
C ARG A 519 -28.31 -26.17 6.31
N VAL A 520 -27.25 -25.58 5.77
CA VAL A 520 -26.03 -26.33 5.42
C VAL A 520 -25.42 -26.98 6.67
N ARG A 521 -25.40 -26.28 7.80
CA ARG A 521 -24.90 -26.83 9.06
C ARG A 521 -25.74 -28.01 9.56
N ALA A 522 -27.07 -27.95 9.49
CA ALA A 522 -27.93 -29.04 9.95
C ALA A 522 -27.66 -30.36 9.19
N VAL A 523 -27.35 -30.27 7.90
CA VAL A 523 -26.93 -31.40 7.06
C VAL A 523 -25.54 -31.89 7.45
N CYS A 524 -24.60 -30.96 7.67
CA CYS A 524 -23.17 -31.24 7.76
C CYS A 524 -22.65 -31.54 9.18
N GLU A 525 -23.33 -31.12 10.25
CA GLU A 525 -22.76 -31.13 11.60
C GLU A 525 -22.89 -32.47 12.35
N ARG A 526 -23.80 -33.35 11.92
CA ARG A 526 -24.10 -34.61 12.62
C ARG A 526 -22.86 -35.45 12.94
N PRO A 527 -21.90 -35.65 12.01
CA PRO A 527 -20.68 -36.42 12.29
C PRO A 527 -19.72 -35.76 13.29
N PHE A 528 -19.97 -34.52 13.69
CA PHE A 528 -19.08 -33.74 14.57
C PHE A 528 -19.74 -33.39 15.91
N LEU A 529 -20.94 -33.89 16.18
CA LEU A 529 -21.63 -33.69 17.45
C LEU A 529 -20.92 -34.43 18.59
N ARG A 530 -20.88 -33.82 19.77
CA ARG A 530 -20.27 -34.40 20.98
C ARG A 530 -20.79 -35.81 21.28
N SER A 531 -22.07 -36.07 21.03
CA SER A 531 -22.72 -37.36 21.29
C SER A 531 -22.22 -38.50 20.41
N VAL A 532 -21.65 -38.22 19.23
CA VAL A 532 -21.20 -39.26 18.29
C VAL A 532 -19.68 -39.47 18.30
N VAL A 533 -18.90 -38.48 18.78
CA VAL A 533 -17.42 -38.55 18.72
C VAL A 533 -16.85 -39.79 19.42
N GLY A 534 -17.48 -40.25 20.51
CA GLY A 534 -17.06 -41.47 21.21
C GLY A 534 -17.06 -42.72 20.32
N GLY A 535 -17.93 -42.78 19.32
CA GLY A 535 -18.01 -43.87 18.35
C GLY A 535 -16.84 -43.93 17.37
N TYR A 536 -16.06 -42.85 17.22
CA TYR A 536 -14.92 -42.80 16.31
C TYR A 536 -13.59 -43.17 16.95
N ILE A 537 -13.51 -43.28 18.29
CA ILE A 537 -12.25 -43.47 19.02
C ILE A 537 -11.46 -44.68 18.50
N ALA A 538 -12.10 -45.84 18.34
CA ALA A 538 -11.44 -47.04 17.86
C ALA A 538 -10.85 -46.88 16.44
N ASN A 539 -11.58 -46.19 15.56
CA ASN A 539 -11.11 -45.90 14.20
C ASN A 539 -9.95 -44.89 14.21
N MET A 540 -10.05 -43.84 15.02
CA MET A 540 -8.98 -42.84 15.21
C MET A 540 -7.70 -43.49 15.76
N GLU A 541 -7.81 -44.37 16.75
CA GLU A 541 -6.67 -45.11 17.29
C GLU A 541 -6.06 -46.05 16.25
N ARG A 542 -6.88 -46.78 15.48
CA ARG A 542 -6.40 -47.63 14.39
C ARG A 542 -5.62 -46.82 13.35
N ARG A 543 -6.22 -45.73 12.84
CA ARG A 543 -5.58 -44.87 11.84
C ARG A 543 -4.31 -44.21 12.39
N THR A 544 -4.31 -43.83 13.66
CA THR A 544 -3.11 -43.29 14.33
C THR A 544 -2.00 -44.33 14.41
N ARG A 545 -2.29 -45.57 14.82
CA ARG A 545 -1.28 -46.65 14.82
C ARG A 545 -0.71 -46.90 13.42
N GLN A 546 -1.60 -47.08 12.44
CA GLN A 546 -1.20 -47.29 11.04
C GLN A 546 -0.29 -46.15 10.54
N HIS A 547 -0.62 -44.90 10.84
CA HIS A 547 0.21 -43.75 10.45
C HIS A 547 1.60 -43.81 11.08
N PHE A 548 1.73 -44.22 12.35
CA PHE A 548 3.04 -44.39 12.99
C PHE A 548 3.82 -45.58 12.43
N ASP A 549 3.15 -46.66 12.04
CA ASP A 549 3.78 -47.81 11.38
C ASP A 549 4.32 -47.40 9.99
N GLU A 550 3.57 -46.60 9.24
CA GLU A 550 4.01 -46.00 7.98
C GLU A 550 5.21 -45.06 8.20
N LEU A 551 5.15 -44.17 9.20
CA LEU A 551 6.26 -43.29 9.55
C LEU A 551 7.52 -44.06 9.96
N TRP A 552 7.39 -45.19 10.65
CA TRP A 552 8.53 -46.00 11.05
C TRP A 552 9.36 -46.47 9.84
N VAL A 553 8.68 -46.73 8.72
CA VAL A 553 9.30 -47.19 7.47
C VAL A 553 9.72 -46.02 6.57
N ASP A 554 8.87 -45.02 6.42
CA ASP A 554 9.00 -43.97 5.39
C ASP A 554 9.66 -42.67 5.89
N SER A 555 9.95 -42.55 7.20
CA SER A 555 10.52 -41.34 7.82
C SER A 555 11.73 -41.65 8.71
N LYS A 556 12.26 -40.62 9.38
CA LYS A 556 13.37 -40.76 10.35
C LYS A 556 12.93 -41.17 11.76
N LEU A 557 11.67 -41.55 11.93
CA LEU A 557 11.15 -41.98 13.24
C LEU A 557 11.92 -43.18 13.80
N SER A 558 12.29 -44.14 12.94
CA SER A 558 13.12 -45.30 13.32
C SER A 558 14.56 -44.93 13.72
N GLU A 559 15.04 -43.75 13.33
CA GLU A 559 16.31 -43.16 13.77
C GLU A 559 16.13 -42.31 15.05
N GLY A 560 14.92 -42.27 15.62
CA GLY A 560 14.57 -41.51 16.80
C GLY A 560 14.39 -40.01 16.54
N ILE A 561 13.97 -39.63 15.34
CA ILE A 561 13.71 -38.23 14.96
C ILE A 561 12.31 -38.09 14.37
N ILE A 562 11.57 -37.08 14.80
CA ILE A 562 10.25 -36.73 14.25
C ILE A 562 10.19 -35.25 13.90
N ASP A 563 9.66 -34.91 12.72
CA ASP A 563 9.22 -33.58 12.36
C ASP A 563 7.71 -33.45 12.65
N PRO A 564 7.30 -32.72 13.71
CA PRO A 564 5.89 -32.69 14.14
C PRO A 564 4.93 -32.14 13.08
N ALA A 565 5.41 -31.32 12.14
CA ALA A 565 4.57 -30.77 11.08
C ALA A 565 4.59 -31.67 9.85
N GLN A 566 5.75 -32.07 9.35
CA GLN A 566 5.85 -32.85 8.12
C GLN A 566 5.32 -34.28 8.28
N ASP A 567 5.75 -34.97 9.34
CA ASP A 567 5.44 -36.39 9.53
C ASP A 567 3.97 -36.60 9.89
N LEU A 568 3.36 -35.68 10.62
CA LEU A 568 1.97 -35.80 11.09
C LEU A 568 0.94 -35.14 10.16
N LYS A 569 1.37 -34.56 9.03
CA LYS A 569 0.53 -33.73 8.15
C LYS A 569 -0.79 -34.39 7.74
N TYR A 570 -0.71 -35.64 7.30
CA TYR A 570 -1.87 -36.34 6.74
C TYR A 570 -2.70 -37.12 7.76
N LEU A 571 -2.21 -37.33 8.99
CA LEU A 571 -2.96 -38.06 10.01
C LEU A 571 -4.36 -37.45 10.28
N PRO A 572 -4.50 -36.15 10.59
CA PRO A 572 -5.81 -35.58 10.86
C PRO A 572 -6.72 -35.57 9.62
N PHE A 573 -6.11 -35.46 8.43
CA PHE A 573 -6.81 -35.53 7.15
C PHE A 573 -7.44 -36.91 6.93
N TRP A 574 -6.70 -37.99 7.16
CA TRP A 574 -7.21 -39.35 7.01
C TRP A 574 -8.32 -39.69 8.00
N ILE A 575 -8.17 -39.27 9.26
CA ILE A 575 -9.18 -39.49 10.27
C ILE A 575 -10.51 -38.84 9.87
N VAL A 576 -10.48 -37.58 9.39
CA VAL A 576 -11.71 -36.90 8.96
C VAL A 576 -12.26 -37.49 7.66
N ALA A 577 -11.41 -37.89 6.72
CA ALA A 577 -11.84 -38.61 5.52
C ALA A 577 -12.58 -39.90 5.88
N GLU A 578 -12.07 -40.70 6.81
CA GLU A 578 -12.74 -41.92 7.25
C GLU A 578 -14.07 -41.66 7.96
N ILE A 579 -14.18 -40.56 8.72
CA ILE A 579 -15.44 -40.15 9.34
C ILE A 579 -16.49 -39.84 8.27
N ILE A 580 -16.11 -39.17 7.19
CA ILE A 580 -17.03 -38.69 6.15
C ILE A 580 -17.40 -39.79 5.15
N TYR A 581 -16.40 -40.52 4.66
CA TYR A 581 -16.55 -41.47 3.55
C TYR A 581 -16.60 -42.94 4.00
N GLY A 582 -16.36 -43.21 5.29
CA GLY A 582 -16.11 -44.55 5.79
C GLY A 582 -14.70 -45.04 5.43
N GLU A 583 -14.47 -46.35 5.52
CA GLU A 583 -13.17 -46.96 5.19
C GLU A 583 -12.77 -46.65 3.73
N LEU A 584 -11.58 -46.06 3.59
CA LEU A 584 -11.02 -45.60 2.32
C LEU A 584 -10.33 -46.77 1.60
N SER A 585 -10.47 -46.85 0.28
CA SER A 585 -9.62 -47.73 -0.52
C SER A 585 -8.28 -47.07 -0.84
N LEU A 586 -7.27 -47.88 -1.18
CA LEU A 586 -5.95 -47.40 -1.60
C LEU A 586 -6.04 -46.40 -2.78
N ASP A 587 -6.95 -46.63 -3.73
CA ASP A 587 -7.17 -45.72 -4.85
C ASP A 587 -7.73 -44.37 -4.41
N MET A 588 -8.64 -44.35 -3.42
CA MET A 588 -9.17 -43.11 -2.85
C MET A 588 -8.07 -42.32 -2.14
N GLU A 589 -7.24 -42.99 -1.35
CA GLU A 589 -6.11 -42.35 -0.68
C GLU A 589 -5.10 -41.76 -1.67
N LYS A 590 -4.78 -42.51 -2.74
CA LYS A 590 -3.88 -42.04 -3.81
C LYS A 590 -4.45 -40.83 -4.55
N GLU A 591 -5.74 -40.84 -4.86
CA GLU A 591 -6.41 -39.71 -5.50
C GLU A 591 -6.41 -38.47 -4.59
N LEU A 592 -6.76 -38.62 -3.31
CA LEU A 592 -6.73 -37.53 -2.33
C LEU A 592 -5.32 -36.95 -2.15
N LYS A 593 -4.28 -37.79 -2.09
CA LYS A 593 -2.86 -37.36 -2.08
C LYS A 593 -2.47 -36.58 -3.34
N THR A 594 -3.15 -36.79 -4.47
CA THR A 594 -2.92 -36.04 -5.72
C THR A 594 -3.63 -34.68 -5.71
N ILE A 595 -4.84 -34.61 -5.13
CA ILE A 595 -5.64 -33.38 -5.06
C ILE A 595 -5.08 -32.41 -4.01
N ALA A 596 -4.61 -32.92 -2.87
CA ALA A 596 -4.19 -32.10 -1.71
C ALA A 596 -3.15 -31.01 -2.04
N PRO A 597 -2.02 -31.30 -2.71
CA PRO A 597 -1.04 -30.26 -3.03
C PRO A 597 -1.59 -29.16 -3.96
N LYS A 598 -2.53 -29.50 -4.85
CA LYS A 598 -3.18 -28.52 -5.74
C LYS A 598 -4.10 -27.59 -4.96
N ARG A 599 -4.87 -28.12 -4.00
CA ARG A 599 -5.68 -27.31 -3.08
C ARG A 599 -4.80 -26.38 -2.25
N GLU A 600 -3.71 -26.90 -1.67
CA GLU A 600 -2.78 -26.08 -0.88
C GLU A 600 -2.15 -24.95 -1.71
N ALA A 601 -1.74 -25.22 -2.95
CA ALA A 601 -1.21 -24.20 -3.87
C ALA A 601 -2.23 -23.09 -4.17
N LEU A 602 -3.49 -23.46 -4.44
CA LEU A 602 -4.57 -22.48 -4.61
C LEU A 602 -4.76 -21.63 -3.35
N PHE A 603 -4.71 -22.23 -2.17
CA PHE A 603 -4.85 -21.49 -0.91
C PHE A 603 -3.66 -20.57 -0.63
N LYS A 604 -2.42 -20.95 -1.01
CA LYS A 604 -1.27 -20.04 -0.98
C LYS A 604 -1.52 -18.79 -1.83
N HIS A 605 -2.16 -18.92 -3.00
CA HIS A 605 -2.57 -17.77 -3.81
C HIS A 605 -3.67 -16.92 -3.16
N VAL A 606 -4.61 -17.53 -2.42
CA VAL A 606 -5.60 -16.78 -1.62
C VAL A 606 -4.89 -15.90 -0.60
N ILE A 607 -3.96 -16.47 0.17
CA ILE A 607 -3.25 -15.77 1.25
C ILE A 607 -2.32 -14.69 0.70
N ALA A 608 -1.62 -14.95 -0.41
CA ALA A 608 -0.78 -13.96 -1.07
C ALA A 608 -1.59 -12.79 -1.66
N GLY A 609 -2.83 -13.04 -2.09
CA GLY A 609 -3.69 -12.05 -2.73
C GLY A 609 -3.22 -11.67 -4.14
N GLY A 610 -3.28 -10.38 -4.49
CA GLY A 610 -2.90 -9.90 -5.82
C GLY A 610 -4.02 -10.01 -6.85
N LEU A 611 -3.69 -10.39 -8.10
CA LEU A 611 -4.67 -10.49 -9.20
C LEU A 611 -5.85 -11.45 -8.90
N PRO A 612 -5.65 -12.67 -8.34
CA PRO A 612 -6.74 -13.61 -8.04
C PRO A 612 -7.78 -13.12 -7.04
N ARG A 613 -7.51 -12.00 -6.36
CA ARG A 613 -8.46 -11.35 -5.45
C ARG A 613 -9.62 -10.70 -6.19
N PHE A 614 -9.43 -10.27 -7.44
CA PHE A 614 -10.44 -9.51 -8.18
C PHE A 614 -11.33 -10.42 -9.01
N THR A 615 -12.65 -10.24 -8.94
CA THR A 615 -13.61 -11.09 -9.66
C THR A 615 -13.42 -11.11 -11.18
N TRP A 616 -12.89 -10.02 -11.77
CA TRP A 616 -12.61 -9.98 -13.20
C TRP A 616 -11.41 -10.87 -13.62
N SER A 617 -10.54 -11.26 -12.68
CA SER A 617 -9.39 -12.12 -12.98
C SER A 617 -9.80 -13.51 -13.45
N LYS A 618 -11.04 -13.93 -13.18
CA LYS A 618 -11.59 -15.22 -13.62
C LYS A 618 -11.62 -15.41 -15.14
N TYR A 619 -11.62 -14.31 -15.89
CA TYR A 619 -11.63 -14.34 -17.35
C TYR A 619 -10.23 -14.38 -17.96
N LEU A 620 -9.17 -14.25 -17.14
CA LEU A 620 -7.80 -14.31 -17.62
C LEU A 620 -7.30 -15.77 -17.75
N PRO A 621 -6.49 -16.11 -18.76
CA PRO A 621 -5.88 -17.44 -18.89
C PRO A 621 -4.67 -17.60 -17.96
N THR A 622 -4.88 -17.50 -16.65
CA THR A 622 -3.82 -17.64 -15.64
C THR A 622 -3.65 -19.09 -15.19
N SER A 623 -2.45 -19.49 -14.79
CA SER A 623 -2.18 -20.80 -14.19
C SER A 623 -3.11 -21.07 -12.99
N VAL A 624 -3.38 -20.06 -12.17
CA VAL A 624 -4.29 -20.14 -11.01
C VAL A 624 -5.71 -20.53 -11.44
N ASN A 625 -6.25 -19.94 -12.51
CA ASN A 625 -7.58 -20.29 -13.00
C ASN A 625 -7.62 -21.70 -13.62
N HIS A 626 -6.56 -22.12 -14.30
CA HIS A 626 -6.43 -23.49 -14.81
C HIS A 626 -6.39 -24.51 -13.66
N GLU A 627 -5.60 -24.24 -12.61
CA GLU A 627 -5.53 -25.09 -11.42
C GLU A 627 -6.84 -25.13 -10.64
N LEU A 628 -7.55 -23.99 -10.53
CA LEU A 628 -8.86 -23.93 -9.91
C LEU A 628 -9.88 -24.80 -10.67
N ALA A 629 -9.92 -24.71 -12.00
CA ALA A 629 -10.82 -25.51 -12.82
C ALA A 629 -10.50 -27.01 -12.70
N PHE A 630 -9.21 -27.37 -12.70
CA PHE A 630 -8.75 -28.74 -12.47
C PHE A 630 -9.20 -29.24 -11.09
N PHE A 631 -8.94 -28.48 -10.02
CA PHE A 631 -9.32 -28.82 -8.66
C PHE A 631 -10.83 -29.03 -8.53
N LYS A 632 -11.66 -28.07 -8.97
CA LYS A 632 -13.13 -28.19 -8.89
C LYS A 632 -13.64 -29.44 -9.62
N THR A 633 -13.07 -29.76 -10.78
CA THR A 633 -13.45 -30.94 -11.57
C THR A 633 -13.08 -32.24 -10.86
N GLN A 634 -11.83 -32.36 -10.39
CA GLN A 634 -11.37 -33.56 -9.68
C GLN A 634 -12.13 -33.74 -8.36
N TRP A 635 -12.30 -32.66 -7.61
CA TRP A 635 -12.98 -32.68 -6.31
C TRP A 635 -14.44 -33.09 -6.41
N SER A 636 -15.19 -32.53 -7.37
CA SER A 636 -16.58 -32.95 -7.62
C SER A 636 -16.65 -34.42 -8.05
N SER A 637 -15.76 -34.84 -8.96
CA SER A 637 -15.74 -36.22 -9.46
C SER A 637 -15.40 -37.25 -8.37
N PHE A 638 -14.43 -36.93 -7.51
CA PHE A 638 -14.07 -37.75 -6.35
C PHE A 638 -15.27 -37.94 -5.42
N ASN A 639 -15.94 -36.85 -5.02
CA ASN A 639 -17.04 -36.90 -4.05
C ASN A 639 -18.25 -37.69 -4.56
N ARG A 640 -18.61 -37.54 -5.84
CA ARG A 640 -19.68 -38.35 -6.45
C ARG A 640 -19.34 -39.83 -6.46
N ARG A 641 -18.10 -40.20 -6.84
CA ARG A 641 -17.65 -41.60 -6.81
C ARG A 641 -17.57 -42.17 -5.39
N ALA A 642 -17.13 -41.35 -4.43
CA ALA A 642 -17.07 -41.74 -3.03
C ALA A 642 -18.47 -42.05 -2.47
N ARG A 643 -19.46 -41.20 -2.79
CA ARG A 643 -20.88 -41.46 -2.51
C ARG A 643 -21.36 -42.77 -3.15
N ASP A 644 -21.17 -42.93 -4.46
CA ASP A 644 -21.65 -44.11 -5.20
C ASP A 644 -21.03 -45.41 -4.66
N ARG A 645 -19.74 -45.37 -4.30
CA ARG A 645 -19.06 -46.48 -3.62
C ARG A 645 -19.70 -46.77 -2.26
N ALA A 646 -19.94 -45.76 -1.44
CA ALA A 646 -20.51 -45.94 -0.11
C ALA A 646 -21.91 -46.57 -0.19
N ILE A 647 -22.74 -46.13 -1.13
CA ILE A 647 -24.06 -46.74 -1.41
C ILE A 647 -23.90 -48.19 -1.86
N LYS A 648 -23.03 -48.46 -2.84
CA LYS A 648 -22.81 -49.81 -3.38
C LYS A 648 -22.35 -50.81 -2.31
N LEU A 649 -21.54 -50.35 -1.36
CA LEU A 649 -21.02 -51.16 -0.26
C LEU A 649 -21.95 -51.22 0.96
N GLY A 650 -23.08 -50.51 0.95
CA GLY A 650 -24.00 -50.44 2.09
C GLY A 650 -23.39 -49.79 3.34
N LEU A 651 -22.44 -48.87 3.16
CA LEU A 651 -21.80 -48.17 4.28
C LEU A 651 -22.76 -47.12 4.86
N ASN A 652 -22.76 -46.95 6.18
CA ASN A 652 -23.43 -45.83 6.83
C ASN A 652 -22.50 -44.59 6.86
N ALA A 653 -22.05 -44.15 5.68
CA ALA A 653 -21.12 -43.03 5.54
C ALA A 653 -21.87 -41.68 5.46
N PRO A 654 -21.48 -40.65 6.23
CA PRO A 654 -22.11 -39.33 6.20
C PRO A 654 -22.26 -38.70 4.81
N VAL A 655 -21.31 -38.95 3.91
CA VAL A 655 -21.36 -38.44 2.52
C VAL A 655 -22.67 -38.80 1.81
N ILE A 656 -23.29 -39.95 2.13
CA ILE A 656 -24.56 -40.38 1.53
C ILE A 656 -25.68 -39.41 1.91
N GLN A 657 -25.88 -39.20 3.22
CA GLN A 657 -26.94 -38.33 3.73
C GLN A 657 -26.72 -36.86 3.31
N MET A 658 -25.47 -36.44 3.19
CA MET A 658 -25.14 -35.11 2.68
C MET A 658 -25.54 -34.93 1.21
N TYR A 659 -25.33 -35.93 0.37
CA TYR A 659 -25.79 -35.88 -1.03
C TYR A 659 -27.30 -36.07 -1.17
N GLU A 660 -27.97 -36.82 -0.29
CA GLU A 660 -29.45 -36.87 -0.25
C GLU A 660 -30.06 -35.47 -0.03
N ALA A 661 -29.41 -34.63 0.78
CA ALA A 661 -29.81 -33.23 0.96
C ALA A 661 -29.59 -32.37 -0.31
N VAL A 662 -28.61 -32.73 -1.16
CA VAL A 662 -28.43 -32.12 -2.48
C VAL A 662 -29.51 -32.60 -3.45
N ASP A 663 -29.77 -33.90 -3.48
CA ASP A 663 -30.76 -34.52 -4.37
C ASP A 663 -32.19 -34.04 -4.08
N SER A 664 -32.47 -33.69 -2.81
CA SER A 664 -33.74 -33.09 -2.37
C SER A 664 -33.80 -31.55 -2.45
N ASN A 665 -32.75 -30.90 -3.00
CA ASN A 665 -32.61 -29.45 -3.09
C ASN A 665 -32.66 -28.69 -1.75
N GLU A 666 -32.33 -29.35 -0.63
CA GLU A 666 -32.19 -28.67 0.67
C GLU A 666 -30.93 -27.79 0.72
N VAL A 667 -29.85 -28.27 0.09
CA VAL A 667 -28.57 -27.56 -0.09
C VAL A 667 -28.09 -27.70 -1.54
N THR A 668 -27.26 -26.79 -2.01
CA THR A 668 -26.67 -26.90 -3.37
C THR A 668 -25.44 -27.80 -3.37
N GLU A 669 -25.14 -28.43 -4.50
CA GLU A 669 -23.91 -29.23 -4.63
C GLU A 669 -22.65 -28.38 -4.38
N GLU A 670 -22.65 -27.11 -4.78
CA GLU A 670 -21.55 -26.18 -4.49
C GLU A 670 -21.37 -25.96 -2.98
N GLN A 671 -22.45 -25.73 -2.23
CA GLN A 671 -22.38 -25.60 -0.77
C GLN A 671 -21.83 -26.86 -0.12
N LEU A 672 -22.27 -28.04 -0.58
CA LEU A 672 -21.78 -29.31 -0.07
C LEU A 672 -20.28 -29.50 -0.39
N LEU A 673 -19.88 -29.37 -1.66
CA LEU A 673 -18.50 -29.60 -2.09
C LEU A 673 -17.51 -28.66 -1.41
N GLN A 674 -17.84 -27.38 -1.26
CA GLN A 674 -16.98 -26.43 -0.54
C GLN A 674 -16.96 -26.70 0.98
N THR A 675 -18.06 -27.20 1.54
CA THR A 675 -18.08 -27.62 2.95
C THR A 675 -17.28 -28.89 3.18
N LEU A 676 -17.30 -29.86 2.25
CA LEU A 676 -16.44 -31.04 2.30
C LEU A 676 -14.96 -30.67 2.13
N ASP A 677 -14.63 -29.69 1.26
CA ASP A 677 -13.26 -29.13 1.17
C ASP A 677 -12.84 -28.55 2.52
N GLU A 678 -13.66 -27.66 3.10
CA GLU A 678 -13.39 -27.07 4.42
C GLU A 678 -13.16 -28.16 5.48
N MET A 679 -14.07 -29.14 5.57
CA MET A 679 -13.99 -30.21 6.56
C MET A 679 -12.70 -31.02 6.43
N LEU A 680 -12.27 -31.30 5.19
CA LEU A 680 -11.19 -32.24 4.93
C LEU A 680 -9.83 -31.54 4.89
N TYR A 681 -9.68 -30.55 4.01
CA TYR A 681 -8.39 -29.92 3.75
C TYR A 681 -7.95 -28.94 4.83
N ALA A 682 -8.86 -28.37 5.63
CA ALA A 682 -8.46 -27.59 6.81
C ALA A 682 -7.68 -28.44 7.84
N ASN A 683 -7.70 -29.77 7.75
CA ASN A 683 -6.91 -30.63 8.63
C ASN A 683 -5.42 -30.64 8.28
N LEU A 684 -5.05 -30.37 7.03
CA LEU A 684 -3.64 -30.35 6.59
C LEU A 684 -2.86 -29.16 7.15
N ASP A 685 -3.58 -28.10 7.51
CA ASP A 685 -3.04 -26.84 7.99
C ASP A 685 -3.55 -26.53 9.40
N VAL A 686 -4.86 -26.37 9.62
CA VAL A 686 -5.41 -25.92 10.90
C VAL A 686 -5.24 -26.96 12.01
N THR A 687 -5.70 -28.20 11.80
CA THR A 687 -5.62 -29.26 12.83
C THR A 687 -4.17 -29.69 13.07
N LEU A 688 -3.35 -29.77 12.00
CA LEU A 688 -1.92 -30.03 12.10
C LEU A 688 -1.18 -29.00 12.98
N GLY A 689 -1.52 -27.71 12.87
CA GLY A 689 -0.96 -26.68 13.74
C GLY A 689 -1.30 -26.91 15.21
N GLY A 690 -2.51 -27.40 15.49
CA GLY A 690 -2.93 -27.78 16.84
C GLY A 690 -2.23 -29.03 17.37
N ILE A 691 -1.87 -29.97 16.51
CA ILE A 691 -1.14 -31.19 16.85
C ILE A 691 0.34 -30.89 17.12
N SER A 692 1.01 -30.28 16.16
CA SER A 692 2.47 -30.18 16.09
C SER A 692 3.09 -29.42 17.26
N TRP A 693 2.50 -28.30 17.69
CA TRP A 693 3.00 -27.53 18.84
C TRP A 693 2.88 -28.26 20.18
N ASN A 694 1.91 -29.16 20.36
CA ASN A 694 1.83 -29.94 21.59
C ASN A 694 3.08 -30.82 21.78
N LEU A 695 3.60 -31.43 20.71
CA LEU A 695 4.82 -32.24 20.78
C LEU A 695 6.03 -31.36 21.15
N VAL A 696 6.14 -30.16 20.56
CA VAL A 696 7.22 -29.21 20.88
C VAL A 696 7.17 -28.76 22.34
N PHE A 697 5.98 -28.45 22.88
CA PHE A 697 5.85 -28.07 24.29
C PHE A 697 6.19 -29.22 25.23
N LEU A 698 5.76 -30.45 24.92
CA LEU A 698 6.11 -31.63 25.73
C LEU A 698 7.61 -31.97 25.66
N ALA A 699 8.25 -31.77 24.51
CA ALA A 699 9.69 -31.98 24.34
C ALA A 699 10.55 -30.94 25.09
N SER A 700 10.05 -29.71 25.23
CA SER A 700 10.72 -28.62 25.95
C SER A 700 10.38 -28.56 27.45
N HIS A 701 9.38 -29.33 27.91
CA HIS A 701 8.95 -29.39 29.31
C HIS A 701 8.88 -30.86 29.77
N PRO A 702 10.03 -31.51 30.01
CA PRO A 702 10.09 -32.92 30.41
C PRO A 702 9.24 -33.25 31.64
N GLU A 703 9.12 -32.31 32.58
CA GLU A 703 8.29 -32.44 33.77
C GLU A 703 6.79 -32.56 33.45
N ALA A 704 6.31 -31.79 32.46
CA ALA A 704 4.94 -31.90 32.00
C ALA A 704 4.72 -33.20 31.22
N GLN A 705 5.72 -33.61 30.42
CA GLN A 705 5.69 -34.88 29.70
C GLN A 705 5.61 -36.07 30.65
N GLU A 706 6.42 -36.09 31.71
CA GLU A 706 6.45 -37.17 32.69
C GLU A 706 5.17 -37.24 33.52
N ARG A 707 4.65 -36.07 33.95
CA ARG A 707 3.34 -36.00 34.60
C ARG A 707 2.23 -36.54 33.70
N LEU A 708 2.24 -36.19 32.42
CA LEU A 708 1.27 -36.68 31.45
C LEU A 708 1.40 -38.20 31.25
N ARG A 709 2.62 -38.72 31.17
CA ARG A 709 2.89 -40.17 31.08
C ARG A 709 2.34 -40.91 32.29
N ALA A 710 2.62 -40.43 33.50
CA ALA A 710 2.10 -41.01 34.73
C ALA A 710 0.55 -41.02 34.77
N GLU A 711 -0.10 -39.93 34.34
CA GLU A 711 -1.57 -39.85 34.22
C GLU A 711 -2.13 -40.87 33.21
N ILE A 712 -1.48 -41.04 32.06
CA ILE A 712 -1.93 -41.99 31.03
C ILE A 712 -1.78 -43.42 31.53
N LEU A 713 -0.61 -43.78 32.08
CA LEU A 713 -0.33 -45.12 32.58
C LEU A 713 -1.30 -45.51 33.71
N SER A 714 -1.61 -44.60 34.63
CA SER A 714 -2.57 -44.88 35.71
C SER A 714 -3.97 -45.24 35.16
N HIS A 715 -4.43 -44.56 34.11
CA HIS A 715 -5.73 -44.85 33.48
C HIS A 715 -5.71 -46.09 32.59
N ARG A 716 -4.56 -46.47 32.01
CA ARG A 716 -4.41 -47.74 31.28
C ARG A 716 -4.42 -48.94 32.21
N GLN A 717 -3.81 -48.81 33.38
CA GLN A 717 -3.66 -49.89 34.35
C GLN A 717 -4.89 -50.10 35.22
N ASP A 718 -5.82 -49.14 35.30
CA ASP A 718 -7.07 -49.29 36.03
C ASP A 718 -8.06 -50.17 35.24
N PRO A 719 -8.29 -51.44 35.67
CA PRO A 719 -9.17 -52.35 34.95
C PRO A 719 -10.65 -51.98 35.06
N GLN A 720 -11.01 -51.04 35.94
CA GLN A 720 -12.39 -50.55 36.11
C GLN A 720 -12.64 -49.24 35.34
N ALA A 721 -11.59 -48.56 34.87
CA ALA A 721 -11.71 -47.31 34.14
C ALA A 721 -11.93 -47.53 32.63
N SER A 722 -12.89 -46.81 32.06
CA SER A 722 -13.03 -46.75 30.60
C SER A 722 -12.00 -45.76 30.02
N PHE A 723 -11.03 -46.28 29.28
CA PHE A 723 -10.03 -45.43 28.61
C PHE A 723 -10.66 -44.47 27.58
N SER A 724 -11.74 -44.90 26.91
CA SER A 724 -12.54 -44.02 26.05
C SER A 724 -13.17 -42.87 26.83
N ALA A 725 -13.63 -43.11 28.06
CA ALA A 725 -14.16 -42.04 28.92
C ALA A 725 -13.05 -41.07 29.36
N TYR A 726 -11.84 -41.56 29.63
CA TYR A 726 -10.65 -40.74 29.89
C TYR A 726 -10.34 -39.81 28.70
N LEU A 727 -10.28 -40.36 27.47
CA LEU A 727 -10.05 -39.57 26.25
C LEU A 727 -11.13 -38.50 26.00
N LEU A 728 -12.38 -38.74 26.41
CA LEU A 728 -13.49 -37.80 26.26
C LEU A 728 -13.55 -36.76 27.39
N SER A 729 -12.89 -36.99 28.51
CA SER A 729 -12.93 -36.10 29.67
C SER A 729 -12.23 -34.76 29.39
N PRO A 730 -12.84 -33.62 29.70
CA PRO A 730 -12.20 -32.31 29.60
C PRO A 730 -11.41 -31.93 30.87
N SER A 731 -11.37 -32.80 31.88
CA SER A 731 -10.84 -32.49 33.23
C SER A 731 -9.47 -33.12 33.52
N THR A 732 -8.86 -33.75 32.53
CA THR A 732 -7.55 -34.43 32.65
C THR A 732 -6.40 -33.48 32.33
N PHE A 733 -5.19 -33.79 32.81
CA PHE A 733 -3.99 -33.06 32.44
C PHE A 733 -3.74 -33.14 30.93
N LEU A 734 -3.97 -34.30 30.32
CA LEU A 734 -3.99 -34.48 28.86
C LEU A 734 -4.89 -33.45 28.16
N ALA A 735 -6.11 -33.26 28.67
CA ALA A 735 -7.05 -32.30 28.10
C ALA A 735 -6.63 -30.83 28.33
N ALA A 736 -5.87 -30.54 29.38
CA ALA A 736 -5.39 -29.21 29.73
C ALA A 736 -4.14 -28.78 28.93
N CYS A 737 -3.28 -29.72 28.53
CA CYS A 737 -2.10 -29.45 27.69
C CYS A 737 -2.47 -28.79 26.36
N ILE A 738 -3.56 -29.26 25.76
CA ILE A 738 -4.00 -28.87 24.41
C ILE A 738 -4.40 -27.38 24.32
N PRO A 739 -5.32 -26.85 25.15
CA PRO A 739 -5.65 -25.44 25.13
C PRO A 739 -4.48 -24.55 25.59
N GLU A 740 -3.58 -25.03 26.45
CA GLU A 740 -2.37 -24.27 26.84
C GLU A 740 -1.38 -24.15 25.67
N SER A 741 -1.15 -25.23 24.94
CA SER A 741 -0.39 -25.19 23.68
C SER A 741 -1.03 -24.23 22.69
N SER A 742 -2.35 -24.31 22.50
CA SER A 742 -3.11 -23.40 21.61
C SER A 742 -3.11 -21.93 22.08
N ARG A 743 -2.91 -21.69 23.39
CA ARG A 743 -2.82 -20.36 23.97
C ARG A 743 -1.47 -19.72 23.63
N LEU A 744 -0.38 -20.45 23.83
CA LEU A 744 0.99 -20.01 23.53
C LEU A 744 1.33 -20.05 22.04
N ARG A 745 0.62 -20.87 21.26
CA ARG A 745 0.74 -20.96 19.80
C ARG A 745 -0.66 -21.03 19.17
N PRO A 746 -1.36 -19.89 19.08
CA PRO A 746 -2.64 -19.81 18.39
C PRO A 746 -2.49 -20.24 16.93
N LEU A 747 -3.51 -20.92 16.40
CA LEU A 747 -3.52 -21.44 15.03
C LEU A 747 -3.35 -20.32 14.00
N ALA A 748 -4.12 -19.25 14.17
CA ALA A 748 -4.02 -18.02 13.39
C ALA A 748 -3.83 -16.83 14.32
N ALA A 749 -2.93 -15.92 13.92
CA ALA A 749 -2.65 -14.71 14.70
C ALA A 749 -3.87 -13.78 14.79
N PHE A 750 -4.65 -13.70 13.72
CA PHE A 750 -5.90 -12.95 13.67
C PHE A 750 -7.06 -13.88 13.32
N SER A 751 -8.23 -13.67 13.90
CA SER A 751 -9.43 -14.46 13.58
C SER A 751 -9.98 -14.16 12.18
N VAL A 752 -10.84 -15.04 11.68
CA VAL A 752 -11.70 -14.69 10.53
C VAL A 752 -12.64 -13.52 10.90
N PRO A 753 -12.83 -12.54 10.01
CA PRO A 753 -13.69 -11.37 10.25
C PRO A 753 -15.16 -11.75 10.41
N GLN A 754 -15.79 -11.15 11.40
CA GLN A 754 -17.21 -11.28 11.69
C GLN A 754 -17.84 -9.93 11.97
N ALA A 755 -19.06 -9.73 11.49
CA ALA A 755 -19.78 -8.47 11.63
C ALA A 755 -21.01 -8.59 12.51
N ALA A 756 -21.15 -7.64 13.43
CA ALA A 756 -22.34 -7.53 14.27
C ALA A 756 -23.56 -7.03 13.46
N PRO A 757 -24.78 -7.53 13.74
CA PRO A 757 -25.99 -7.13 13.03
C PRO A 757 -26.54 -5.76 13.42
N THR A 758 -26.04 -5.20 14.51
CA THR A 758 -26.44 -3.90 15.03
C THR A 758 -25.19 -3.09 15.38
N GLY A 759 -25.33 -1.77 15.48
CA GLY A 759 -24.21 -0.90 15.83
C GLY A 759 -23.60 -1.23 17.20
N ARG A 760 -22.31 -0.90 17.38
CA ARG A 760 -21.55 -1.15 18.61
C ARG A 760 -20.84 0.10 19.07
N PHE A 761 -20.81 0.32 20.38
CA PHE A 761 -19.95 1.33 21.01
C PHE A 761 -18.79 0.61 21.69
N ILE A 762 -17.57 0.77 21.17
CA ILE A 762 -16.40 0.03 21.66
C ILE A 762 -15.24 1.02 21.81
N GLY A 763 -14.66 1.10 23.00
CA GLY A 763 -13.47 1.94 23.25
C GLY A 763 -13.66 3.42 22.91
N GLY A 764 -14.87 3.96 23.09
CA GLY A 764 -15.21 5.34 22.72
C GLY A 764 -15.55 5.57 21.25
N PHE A 765 -15.62 4.52 20.42
CA PHE A 765 -15.99 4.63 19.00
C PHE A 765 -17.34 3.99 18.70
N TYR A 766 -18.11 4.61 17.80
CA TYR A 766 -19.31 4.01 17.24
C TYR A 766 -19.00 3.27 15.93
N PHE A 767 -19.35 1.99 15.89
CA PHE A 767 -19.22 1.12 14.72
C PHE A 767 -20.61 0.79 14.17
N PRO A 768 -20.91 1.11 12.91
CA PRO A 768 -22.17 0.74 12.28
C PRO A 768 -22.36 -0.79 12.18
N ALA A 769 -23.62 -1.22 12.09
CA ALA A 769 -23.97 -2.59 11.76
C ALA A 769 -23.26 -3.04 10.46
N GLY A 770 -22.79 -4.29 10.42
CA GLY A 770 -22.03 -4.80 9.29
C GLY A 770 -20.52 -4.51 9.32
N THR A 771 -20.01 -3.81 10.34
CA THR A 771 -18.55 -3.64 10.53
C THR A 771 -17.89 -4.97 10.84
N ASN A 772 -16.84 -5.34 10.10
CA ASN A 772 -16.06 -6.54 10.36
C ASN A 772 -15.12 -6.35 11.55
N PHE A 773 -15.25 -7.21 12.55
CA PHE A 773 -14.36 -7.33 13.70
C PHE A 773 -13.49 -8.58 13.57
N VAL A 774 -12.23 -8.43 13.96
CA VAL A 774 -11.19 -9.46 13.95
C VAL A 774 -10.52 -9.46 15.31
N ILE A 775 -10.32 -10.63 15.88
CA ILE A 775 -9.65 -10.81 17.18
C ILE A 775 -8.17 -11.02 16.92
N ASP A 776 -7.32 -10.30 17.63
CA ASP A 776 -5.90 -10.62 17.72
C ASP A 776 -5.71 -11.73 18.78
N SER A 777 -5.46 -12.94 18.29
CA SER A 777 -5.32 -14.14 19.13
C SER A 777 -4.07 -14.09 19.99
N TYR A 778 -2.97 -13.50 19.52
CA TYR A 778 -1.73 -13.41 20.30
C TYR A 778 -1.87 -12.38 21.42
N ALA A 779 -2.50 -11.24 21.13
CA ALA A 779 -2.83 -10.26 22.16
C ALA A 779 -3.73 -10.90 23.23
N LEU A 780 -4.78 -11.59 22.80
CA LEU A 780 -5.77 -12.15 23.71
C LEU A 780 -5.26 -13.34 24.52
N ASN A 781 -4.57 -14.27 23.88
CA ASN A 781 -4.19 -15.54 24.50
C ASN A 781 -2.88 -15.43 25.31
N GLN A 782 -2.00 -14.49 24.97
CA GLN A 782 -0.66 -14.42 25.60
C GLN A 782 -0.42 -13.11 26.33
N ARG A 783 -0.69 -11.97 25.69
CA ARG A 783 -0.35 -10.66 26.26
C ARG A 783 -1.44 -10.08 27.16
N ASN A 784 -2.62 -10.68 27.18
CA ASN A 784 -3.71 -10.31 28.07
C ASN A 784 -3.30 -10.54 29.55
N PRO A 785 -3.34 -9.52 30.41
CA PRO A 785 -3.01 -9.60 31.83
C PRO A 785 -3.76 -10.68 32.62
N TYR A 786 -4.93 -11.14 32.13
CA TYR A 786 -5.66 -12.29 32.67
C TYR A 786 -4.78 -13.56 32.82
N TRP A 787 -3.79 -13.72 31.93
CA TRP A 787 -2.85 -14.84 31.94
C TRP A 787 -1.62 -14.58 32.83
N GLY A 788 -1.62 -13.59 33.71
CA GLY A 788 -0.58 -13.41 34.73
C GLY A 788 0.81 -13.06 34.17
N LYS A 789 1.80 -12.93 35.06
CA LYS A 789 3.19 -12.59 34.68
C LYS A 789 3.93 -13.75 34.00
N ASP A 790 3.45 -14.96 34.22
CA ASP A 790 3.96 -16.21 33.64
C ASP A 790 3.25 -16.58 32.32
N SER A 791 2.64 -15.62 31.64
CA SER A 791 1.82 -15.89 30.46
C SER A 791 2.58 -16.48 29.28
N SER A 792 3.92 -16.39 29.25
CA SER A 792 4.78 -17.04 28.24
C SER A 792 5.16 -18.48 28.59
N VAL A 793 4.94 -18.93 29.83
CA VAL A 793 5.30 -20.27 30.32
C VAL A 793 4.21 -21.26 29.93
N PHE A 794 4.60 -22.47 29.53
CA PHE A 794 3.67 -23.58 29.30
C PHE A 794 3.24 -24.18 30.64
N ARG A 795 2.04 -23.82 31.11
CA ARG A 795 1.47 -24.33 32.36
C ARG A 795 0.04 -24.84 32.16
N PRO A 796 -0.16 -26.12 31.79
CA PRO A 796 -1.49 -26.70 31.58
C PRO A 796 -2.46 -26.50 32.76
N GLU A 797 -1.95 -26.48 33.99
CA GLU A 797 -2.70 -26.31 35.25
C GLU A 797 -3.53 -25.02 35.27
N ARG A 798 -3.18 -24.01 34.45
CA ARG A 798 -3.95 -22.77 34.28
C ARG A 798 -5.42 -23.02 33.94
N PHE A 799 -5.72 -24.14 33.27
CA PHE A 799 -7.07 -24.52 32.87
C PHE A 799 -7.84 -25.30 33.95
N PHE A 800 -7.19 -25.69 35.05
CA PHE A 800 -7.88 -26.15 36.27
C PHE A 800 -8.21 -24.99 37.22
N GLU A 801 -7.36 -23.96 37.21
CA GLU A 801 -7.53 -22.75 38.04
C GLU A 801 -8.68 -21.85 37.57
N ARG A 802 -9.23 -22.09 36.37
CA ARG A 802 -10.14 -21.17 35.68
C ARG A 802 -11.35 -21.90 35.10
N THR A 803 -12.52 -21.32 35.29
CA THR A 803 -13.74 -21.83 34.65
C THR A 803 -13.81 -21.39 33.18
N ALA A 804 -14.52 -22.17 32.36
CA ALA A 804 -14.80 -21.80 30.98
C ALA A 804 -15.54 -20.46 30.84
N VAL A 805 -16.34 -20.08 31.85
CA VAL A 805 -17.05 -18.79 31.89
C VAL A 805 -16.07 -17.63 32.04
N GLN A 806 -15.12 -17.73 32.97
CA GLN A 806 -14.08 -16.71 33.17
C GLN A 806 -13.17 -16.58 31.93
N ALA A 807 -12.91 -17.69 31.23
CA ALA A 807 -12.06 -17.70 30.05
C ALA A 807 -12.75 -17.19 28.76
N ARG A 808 -14.08 -17.08 28.73
CA ARG A 808 -14.88 -16.89 27.49
C ARG A 808 -14.40 -15.75 26.58
N TYR A 809 -14.02 -14.60 27.13
CA TYR A 809 -13.51 -13.45 26.36
C TYR A 809 -12.04 -13.17 26.62
N ASN A 810 -11.34 -14.11 27.28
CA ASN A 810 -9.90 -14.05 27.55
C ASN A 810 -9.12 -15.09 26.72
N PHE A 811 -9.81 -16.01 26.06
CA PHE A 811 -9.23 -17.09 25.28
C PHE A 811 -9.96 -17.28 23.95
N TRP A 812 -9.23 -17.24 22.84
CA TRP A 812 -9.76 -17.54 21.52
C TRP A 812 -9.07 -18.77 20.92
N ARG A 813 -9.86 -19.81 20.64
CA ARG A 813 -9.40 -21.06 20.00
C ARG A 813 -10.36 -21.53 18.91
N PHE A 814 -11.62 -21.76 19.28
CA PHE A 814 -12.66 -22.26 18.37
C PHE A 814 -13.76 -21.23 18.04
N GLY A 815 -13.56 -19.96 18.40
CA GLY A 815 -14.57 -18.91 18.29
C GLY A 815 -15.57 -18.86 19.45
N PHE A 816 -16.64 -18.07 19.28
CA PHE A 816 -17.65 -17.80 20.32
C PHE A 816 -19.07 -18.18 19.89
N GLY A 817 -19.87 -18.62 20.86
CA GLY A 817 -21.30 -18.91 20.67
C GLY A 817 -21.56 -20.08 19.70
N PRO A 818 -22.74 -20.14 19.06
CA PRO A 818 -23.13 -21.25 18.18
C PRO A 818 -22.35 -21.28 16.85
N ARG A 819 -21.61 -20.22 16.53
CA ARG A 819 -20.71 -20.16 15.37
C ARG A 819 -19.31 -20.73 15.66
N GLN A 820 -19.14 -21.39 16.80
CA GLN A 820 -17.93 -22.15 17.10
C GLN A 820 -17.64 -23.21 16.04
N CYS A 821 -16.35 -23.54 15.90
CA CYS A 821 -15.86 -24.59 15.02
C CYS A 821 -16.69 -25.88 15.20
N MET A 822 -17.22 -26.37 14.09
CA MET A 822 -18.03 -27.60 14.03
C MET A 822 -17.21 -28.82 14.44
N GLY A 823 -15.95 -28.90 14.00
CA GLY A 823 -15.05 -30.02 14.27
C GLY A 823 -14.38 -30.01 15.65
N LYS A 824 -14.68 -29.08 16.56
CA LYS A 824 -13.91 -28.89 17.81
C LYS A 824 -13.79 -30.15 18.67
N TYR A 825 -14.86 -30.95 18.77
CA TYR A 825 -14.86 -32.16 19.60
C TYR A 825 -14.04 -33.28 18.98
N VAL A 826 -14.13 -33.45 17.66
CA VAL A 826 -13.31 -34.40 16.89
C VAL A 826 -11.85 -34.01 16.96
N ALA A 827 -11.52 -32.73 16.77
CA ALA A 827 -10.15 -32.23 16.85
C ALA A 827 -9.52 -32.46 18.23
N ASP A 828 -10.23 -32.14 19.32
CA ASP A 828 -9.71 -32.37 20.68
C ASP A 828 -9.45 -33.86 20.94
N VAL A 829 -10.37 -34.76 20.59
CA VAL A 829 -10.20 -36.21 20.80
C VAL A 829 -9.05 -36.76 19.94
N MET A 830 -8.95 -36.31 18.70
CA MET A 830 -7.87 -36.69 17.79
C MET A 830 -6.49 -36.29 18.33
N ILE A 831 -6.35 -35.05 18.82
CA ILE A 831 -5.10 -34.58 19.44
C ILE A 831 -4.79 -35.43 20.68
N ARG A 832 -5.78 -35.74 21.53
CA ARG A 832 -5.58 -36.59 22.72
C ARG A 832 -5.08 -37.99 22.38
N ILE A 833 -5.70 -38.65 21.41
CA ILE A 833 -5.29 -39.99 20.96
C ILE A 833 -3.85 -39.98 20.45
N LEU A 834 -3.49 -38.96 19.67
CA LEU A 834 -2.13 -38.79 19.18
C LEU A 834 -1.12 -38.57 20.32
N LEU A 835 -1.43 -37.66 21.25
CA LEU A 835 -0.54 -37.40 22.39
C LEU A 835 -0.36 -38.63 23.27
N VAL A 836 -1.43 -39.42 23.49
CA VAL A 836 -1.35 -40.72 24.16
C VAL A 836 -0.39 -41.64 23.42
N ARG A 837 -0.57 -41.83 22.11
CA ARG A 837 0.30 -42.73 21.31
C ARG A 837 1.77 -42.34 21.39
N VAL A 838 2.06 -41.04 21.35
CA VAL A 838 3.42 -40.50 21.39
C VAL A 838 4.02 -40.67 22.79
N VAL A 839 3.34 -40.20 23.83
CA VAL A 839 3.88 -40.21 25.21
C VAL A 839 4.01 -41.63 25.79
N GLU A 840 3.15 -42.56 25.37
CA GLU A 840 3.27 -43.99 25.72
C GLU A 840 4.45 -44.66 25.02
N GLY A 841 4.74 -44.30 23.78
CA GLY A 841 5.77 -44.98 22.98
C GLY A 841 7.16 -44.32 23.04
N PHE A 842 7.23 -43.05 23.42
CA PHE A 842 8.42 -42.24 23.22
C PHE A 842 8.67 -41.22 24.34
N GLU A 843 9.95 -40.94 24.55
CA GLU A 843 10.48 -39.81 25.30
C GLU A 843 10.92 -38.71 24.31
N LEU A 844 10.20 -37.59 24.31
CA LEU A 844 10.47 -36.45 23.44
C LEU A 844 11.50 -35.49 24.06
N SER A 845 12.43 -35.00 23.25
CA SER A 845 13.36 -33.93 23.64
C SER A 845 13.75 -33.05 22.44
N MET A 846 14.25 -31.85 22.72
CA MET A 846 14.68 -30.91 21.68
C MET A 846 15.95 -31.42 20.96
N THR A 847 16.07 -31.21 19.64
CA THR A 847 17.28 -31.57 18.87
C THR A 847 18.41 -30.53 18.98
N GLY A 848 18.10 -29.30 19.42
CA GLY A 848 19.05 -28.21 19.68
C GLY A 848 18.87 -27.61 21.07
N GLY A 849 19.73 -26.65 21.47
CA GLY A 849 19.69 -26.02 22.79
C GLY A 849 18.43 -25.19 23.04
N ASP A 850 18.13 -24.94 24.33
CA ASP A 850 16.90 -24.33 24.87
C ASP A 850 16.74 -22.81 24.54
N GLY A 851 16.74 -22.45 23.25
CA GLY A 851 16.48 -21.10 22.78
C GLY A 851 15.00 -20.86 22.48
N GLU A 852 14.45 -19.71 22.91
CA GLU A 852 13.03 -19.35 22.77
C GLU A 852 12.56 -19.04 21.33
N ASP A 853 13.46 -18.94 20.35
CA ASP A 853 13.08 -18.65 18.96
C ASP A 853 12.87 -19.95 18.15
N TRP A 854 11.82 -20.68 18.54
CA TRP A 854 11.34 -21.85 17.81
C TRP A 854 10.85 -21.44 16.42
N GLY A 855 11.58 -21.87 15.39
CA GLY A 855 11.30 -21.59 13.99
C GLY A 855 9.87 -21.96 13.57
N ARG A 856 9.33 -21.19 12.63
CA ARG A 856 7.98 -21.35 12.08
C ARG A 856 8.04 -21.44 10.56
N ASP A 857 7.20 -22.28 9.98
CA ASP A 857 6.97 -22.29 8.53
C ASP A 857 6.26 -20.99 8.08
N MET A 858 6.99 -20.16 7.33
CA MET A 858 6.50 -18.89 6.77
C MET A 858 5.76 -19.07 5.44
N GLU A 859 5.74 -20.27 4.87
CA GLU A 859 4.90 -20.58 3.70
C GLU A 859 3.47 -20.99 4.10
N ASN A 860 3.26 -21.36 5.37
CA ASN A 860 1.95 -21.73 5.88
C ASN A 860 1.25 -20.57 6.61
N TRP A 861 -0.01 -20.35 6.25
CA TRP A 861 -0.85 -19.32 6.87
C TRP A 861 -1.23 -19.68 8.31
N ILE A 862 -1.18 -20.96 8.67
CA ILE A 862 -1.27 -21.45 10.03
C ILE A 862 0.13 -21.52 10.66
N ASN A 863 0.18 -21.34 11.97
CA ASN A 863 1.41 -21.43 12.73
C ASN A 863 1.88 -22.89 12.88
N HIS A 864 2.78 -23.35 12.00
CA HIS A 864 3.44 -24.66 12.10
C HIS A 864 4.89 -24.53 12.59
N PRO A 865 5.36 -25.39 13.51
CA PRO A 865 6.76 -25.41 13.89
C PRO A 865 7.62 -25.90 12.71
N GLN A 866 8.79 -25.29 12.52
CA GLN A 866 9.80 -25.70 11.55
C GLN A 866 11.02 -26.25 12.30
N MET A 867 10.89 -27.45 12.85
CA MET A 867 11.96 -28.10 13.61
C MET A 867 11.72 -29.60 13.74
N GLN A 868 12.80 -30.31 14.06
CA GLN A 868 12.79 -31.73 14.39
C GLN A 868 12.94 -31.93 15.90
N LEU A 869 12.29 -32.97 16.43
CA LEU A 869 12.40 -33.40 17.82
C LEU A 869 13.08 -34.76 17.88
N ARG A 870 13.84 -34.99 18.96
CA ARG A 870 14.33 -36.31 19.30
C ARG A 870 13.20 -37.10 19.95
N CYS A 871 13.02 -38.33 19.49
CA CYS A 871 11.94 -39.23 19.85
C CYS A 871 12.59 -40.56 20.25
N LYS A 872 13.00 -40.69 21.52
CA LYS A 872 13.63 -41.91 22.02
C LYS A 872 12.53 -42.93 22.32
N GLU A 873 12.57 -44.09 21.69
CA GLU A 873 11.60 -45.17 21.95
C GLU A 873 11.72 -45.66 23.39
N LEU A 874 10.57 -45.88 24.04
CA LEU A 874 10.47 -46.47 25.36
C LEU A 874 10.32 -47.99 25.23
N VAL A 875 11.20 -48.74 25.87
CA VAL A 875 11.14 -50.21 25.89
C VAL A 875 10.05 -50.63 26.88
N ALA A 876 9.18 -51.57 26.50
CA ALA A 876 8.09 -52.03 27.35
C ALA A 876 8.59 -52.48 28.75
N GLY A 877 8.35 -51.66 29.78
CA GLY A 877 8.77 -51.92 31.16
C GLY A 877 9.60 -50.79 31.82
N GLU A 878 10.08 -49.81 31.03
CA GLU A 878 10.50 -48.47 31.49
C GLU A 878 9.31 -47.52 31.51
#